data_AF-A0A6J1QCN3-F1
#
_entry.id   AF-A0A6J1QCN3-F1
#
_cell.length_a   1.000
_cell.length_b   1.000
_cell.length_c   1.000
_cell.angle_alpha   90.00
_cell.angle_beta   90.00
_cell.angle_gamma   90.00
#
_symmetry.space_group_name_H-M   'P 1'
#
loop_
_entity.id
_entity.type
_entity.pdbx_description
1 polymer ?
#
loop_
_entity_poly.entity_id
_entity_poly.type
_entity_poly.pdbx_seq_one_letter_code
_entity_poly.pdbx_strand_id
1 'polypeptide(L)'
;MRKECDELLAAEVRNADGYRAWRRRCDECLRLLREQEGGSGGSNGRGFSWIEIDAAFQRRVLTDAVTNSTYIEPARFLDNAKGTVLEKVRDNMTEHGCLKVNVIFNGEFVADVKTDVKSIATRNEQLLPGSDLSEWYNRHVRDAILTRLEEFQKRDSEWALSRILNLIMNVNKCNPMRVGCWMKIPLGIRLKQAVINVRSENDACFARAVIAALYPAKHNAERCGSYPDYATVLNLDGIDFPTDLKKIGKFERQNDVSINVFTTREGIEKKAKFGRGADDNAIVPLRLTDDKRNRHVNLLYLRDTLRGVNRGHFAWIKNLSRLVNSQLTAKRCAKHVCDRCLHYFYTRDKLAAHSVDCGRMNDCAVVLPNECDKWLSFDNHDRKEQLPFVVYADLECLLERRERENVEGGPRTERYAYQRHVPFSLGYYLCCTYDDTASAYRYHRGEDCVSWFVNKLRVFAHRVKNKFSINIAMVELTEDEKSEFLLATHCHVCGKPFQPEDKRVRDHCHLTGRYRGPAHSRCNLNYRNVYAIPVFFHNLSGYDAHFVVEKIANDFEDGVDLLPLTKENYIFSKTVKETQTDGKWDRYVKLRFVDSYKFLAASIETLASYLNKDKLRITRSAYADLSAEDLDLLTREGVFPYEYVDGADKLRDTELPPREAFYSSLTDETASETDVLFLADIFENFRDACSASYGLDPAHYYTLPGYTWDAMLRYTGVRFELLTDIDMVLFVERGIRGGPSQCSLRYARANNRHVPTHDSSQPTTYLMYYDVNNLYGWAMSESLPYANFQWLDDPENFDATTVPADSDVGYILEVDLKYPRDLHDAHADLPLCPTRDKPPGKRQEKLLATLYDKSRYVTHYRNLQQYLRLGMRLTRVRRVLRFAQLPWLRVYIKLNTALRTRASNEFERNLYKLMNNAVFGKTMENVRDHVDVRLVTRWDGRYGAEALIAKPYFHSRSVFSENLVAIELRRLEVKFNKSIYVGMSILEISKTRLYEFHYDYMVPLYRDRCRIAYTDTDSLIYSLECEDAYERMKRDVHRFDTSDYAENNAHGMPRVNKKVPGLMKDENNGAIMTEFVLGRDDTKRIKGVKRNVVAKRITFEDYVACLRNARELKTRQSCIRSTLHEVNTVSEQKLAFSPHDDKRYVTSNGEETLPWGHYKIPLRFIYPRIVRTVHSQPLHERSIAALAQDFFHEIDVGIEDAQQLVFVESSGYRFSANVFQQIRNGIGPLYFGYAKDLQLGV
;
A
#
# COMPACT_ATOMS: atom_id res chain seq x y z
N MET A 1 -46.57 34.27 -24.24
CA MET A 1 -45.89 33.34 -23.30
C MET A 1 -46.86 32.58 -22.40
N ARG A 2 -47.28 33.04 -21.21
CA ARG A 2 -48.20 32.23 -20.36
C ARG A 2 -49.51 31.85 -21.08
N LYS A 3 -50.09 32.82 -21.79
CA LYS A 3 -51.27 32.63 -22.65
C LYS A 3 -51.04 31.66 -23.83
N GLU A 4 -49.83 31.59 -24.38
CA GLU A 4 -49.50 30.65 -25.48
C GLU A 4 -49.19 29.24 -24.95
N CYS A 5 -48.57 29.12 -23.76
CA CYS A 5 -48.37 27.83 -23.09
C CYS A 5 -49.71 27.23 -22.64
N ASP A 6 -50.63 28.05 -22.14
CA ASP A 6 -51.97 27.62 -21.75
C ASP A 6 -52.79 27.17 -22.99
N GLU A 7 -52.66 27.85 -24.13
CA GLU A 7 -53.26 27.43 -25.41
C GLU A 7 -52.63 26.14 -25.99
N LEU A 8 -51.34 25.88 -25.75
CA LEU A 8 -50.64 24.65 -26.17
C LEU A 8 -50.99 23.43 -25.30
N LEU A 9 -51.30 23.65 -24.01
CA LEU A 9 -51.76 22.61 -23.08
C LEU A 9 -53.24 22.23 -23.31
N ALA A 10 -54.05 23.13 -23.86
CA ALA A 10 -55.46 22.90 -24.14
C ALA A 10 -55.74 22.23 -25.50
N ALA A 11 -54.73 22.03 -26.36
CA ALA A 11 -54.91 21.49 -27.70
C ALA A 11 -54.98 19.95 -27.71
N GLU A 12 -56.17 19.38 -27.94
CA GLU A 12 -56.33 17.94 -28.19
C GLU A 12 -55.73 17.54 -29.55
N VAL A 13 -54.65 16.76 -29.52
CA VAL A 13 -54.00 16.21 -30.70
C VAL A 13 -54.77 14.99 -31.21
N ARG A 14 -55.60 15.15 -32.26
CA ARG A 14 -56.46 14.07 -32.79
C ARG A 14 -55.90 13.32 -34.01
N ASN A 15 -54.78 13.74 -34.59
CA ASN A 15 -54.13 13.05 -35.71
C ASN A 15 -52.61 13.30 -35.80
N ALA A 16 -51.92 12.51 -36.62
CA ALA A 16 -50.45 12.51 -36.73
C ALA A 16 -49.86 13.83 -37.25
N ASP A 17 -50.60 14.57 -38.08
CA ASP A 17 -50.14 15.87 -38.58
C ASP A 17 -50.33 16.99 -37.54
N GLY A 18 -51.39 16.90 -36.73
CA GLY A 18 -51.57 17.72 -35.53
C GLY A 18 -50.45 17.51 -34.50
N TYR A 19 -50.00 16.26 -34.31
CA TYR A 19 -48.86 15.96 -33.43
C TYR A 19 -47.56 16.58 -33.95
N ARG A 20 -47.31 16.53 -35.27
CA ARG A 20 -46.11 17.12 -35.87
C ARG A 20 -46.10 18.65 -35.84
N ALA A 21 -47.27 19.28 -35.91
CA ALA A 21 -47.41 20.73 -35.73
C ALA A 21 -47.23 21.15 -34.26
N TRP A 22 -47.81 20.39 -33.32
CA TRP A 22 -47.65 20.60 -31.88
C TRP A 22 -46.19 20.41 -31.42
N ARG A 23 -45.52 19.36 -31.91
CA ARG A 23 -44.10 19.08 -31.62
C ARG A 23 -43.19 20.19 -32.13
N ARG A 24 -43.41 20.70 -33.35
CA ARG A 24 -42.67 21.86 -33.88
C ARG A 24 -42.85 23.11 -33.03
N ARG A 25 -44.07 23.39 -32.54
CA ARG A 25 -44.32 24.53 -31.64
C ARG A 25 -43.68 24.33 -30.26
N CYS A 26 -43.65 23.10 -29.73
CA CYS A 26 -42.90 22.80 -28.50
C CYS A 26 -41.39 22.98 -28.68
N ASP A 27 -40.83 22.49 -29.78
CA ASP A 27 -39.39 22.63 -30.08
C ASP A 27 -39.01 24.11 -30.26
N GLU A 28 -39.88 24.91 -30.87
CA GLU A 28 -39.69 26.35 -31.01
C GLU A 28 -39.80 27.10 -29.67
N CYS A 29 -40.73 26.69 -28.80
CA CYS A 29 -40.86 27.25 -27.45
C CYS A 29 -39.68 26.87 -26.54
N LEU A 30 -39.18 25.63 -26.66
CA LEU A 30 -37.96 25.15 -25.99
C LEU A 30 -36.71 25.87 -26.50
N ARG A 31 -36.64 26.18 -27.79
CA ARG A 31 -35.56 27.01 -28.36
C ARG A 31 -35.57 28.42 -27.78
N LEU A 32 -36.75 29.05 -27.68
CA LEU A 32 -36.91 30.39 -27.08
C LEU A 32 -36.62 30.39 -25.57
N LEU A 33 -36.95 29.32 -24.84
CA LEU A 33 -36.57 29.15 -23.43
C LEU A 33 -35.06 28.99 -23.27
N ARG A 34 -34.39 28.22 -24.15
CA ARG A 34 -32.92 28.09 -24.18
C ARG A 34 -32.23 29.42 -24.55
N GLU A 35 -32.87 30.24 -25.37
CA GLU A 35 -32.37 31.59 -25.70
C GLU A 35 -32.56 32.60 -24.55
N GLN A 36 -33.55 32.42 -23.66
CA GLN A 36 -33.71 33.25 -22.45
C GLN A 36 -32.91 32.78 -21.23
N GLU A 37 -32.69 31.47 -21.03
CA GLU A 37 -31.77 30.97 -20.00
C GLU A 37 -30.30 31.32 -20.29
N GLY A 38 -29.99 31.71 -21.54
CA GLY A 38 -28.73 32.34 -21.93
C GLY A 38 -28.61 33.84 -21.60
N GLY A 39 -29.58 34.42 -20.87
CA GLY A 39 -29.75 35.86 -20.70
C GLY A 39 -29.41 36.44 -19.32
N SER A 40 -28.29 36.05 -18.69
CA SER A 40 -27.55 36.92 -17.76
C SER A 40 -26.09 36.46 -17.58
N GLY A 41 -25.41 36.21 -18.69
CA GLY A 41 -23.96 36.01 -18.71
C GLY A 41 -23.40 36.64 -19.96
N GLY A 42 -22.67 37.74 -19.81
CA GLY A 42 -22.11 38.49 -20.93
C GLY A 42 -21.37 37.60 -21.92
N SER A 43 -21.62 37.85 -23.21
CA SER A 43 -20.88 37.27 -24.31
C SER A 43 -19.37 37.51 -24.16
N ASN A 44 -18.58 36.44 -24.18
CA ASN A 44 -17.28 36.41 -24.82
C ASN A 44 -16.75 34.98 -24.95
N GLY A 45 -16.21 34.65 -26.12
CA GLY A 45 -15.65 33.34 -26.46
C GLY A 45 -14.53 32.89 -25.53
N ARG A 46 -14.88 32.09 -24.51
CA ARG A 46 -13.92 31.39 -23.66
C ARG A 46 -14.10 29.91 -23.90
N GLY A 47 -13.12 29.24 -24.52
CA GLY A 47 -13.20 27.81 -24.82
C GLY A 47 -12.98 26.91 -23.59
N PHE A 48 -13.77 27.14 -22.54
CA PHE A 48 -13.98 26.26 -21.39
C PHE A 48 -15.39 26.51 -20.81
N SER A 49 -15.97 25.52 -20.12
CA SER A 49 -17.27 25.63 -19.43
C SER A 49 -17.13 25.34 -17.93
N TRP A 50 -18.17 25.68 -17.16
CA TRP A 50 -18.25 25.43 -15.72
C TRP A 50 -19.29 24.35 -15.44
N ILE A 51 -18.95 23.38 -14.61
CA ILE A 51 -19.87 22.34 -14.14
C ILE A 51 -19.71 22.15 -12.64
N GLU A 52 -20.83 21.98 -11.94
CA GLU A 52 -20.84 21.43 -10.58
C GLU A 52 -20.76 19.91 -10.72
N ILE A 53 -19.79 19.28 -10.05
CA ILE A 53 -19.61 17.82 -10.10
C ILE A 53 -20.38 17.17 -8.96
N ASP A 54 -20.07 17.55 -7.71
CA ASP A 54 -20.65 16.93 -6.52
C ASP A 54 -20.88 17.96 -5.42
N ALA A 55 -21.93 17.78 -4.62
CA ALA A 55 -22.15 18.55 -3.41
C ALA A 55 -22.67 17.68 -2.26
N ALA A 56 -22.31 18.02 -1.02
CA ALA A 56 -22.79 17.37 0.19
C ALA A 56 -23.06 18.36 1.32
N PHE A 57 -23.94 17.94 2.25
CA PHE A 57 -24.35 18.68 3.44
C PHE A 57 -24.87 20.09 3.10
N GLN A 58 -25.86 20.19 2.22
CA GLN A 58 -26.43 21.46 1.76
C GLN A 58 -25.35 22.37 1.14
N ARG A 59 -24.57 21.83 0.19
CA ARG A 59 -23.49 22.53 -0.54
C ARG A 59 -22.31 23.03 0.32
N ARG A 60 -22.30 22.73 1.63
CA ARG A 60 -21.18 23.06 2.53
C ARG A 60 -19.88 22.33 2.15
N VAL A 61 -19.98 21.24 1.40
CA VAL A 61 -18.85 20.56 0.76
C VAL A 61 -19.17 20.46 -0.73
N LEU A 62 -18.39 21.10 -1.59
CA LEU A 62 -18.70 21.29 -3.01
C LEU A 62 -17.48 20.97 -3.88
N THR A 63 -17.69 20.21 -4.95
CA THR A 63 -16.73 19.94 -6.02
C THR A 63 -17.25 20.57 -7.30
N ASP A 64 -16.53 21.54 -7.84
CA ASP A 64 -16.81 22.13 -9.14
C ASP A 64 -15.69 21.85 -10.13
N ALA A 65 -15.91 22.06 -11.41
CA ALA A 65 -14.85 22.00 -12.41
C ALA A 65 -14.99 23.02 -13.53
N VAL A 66 -13.84 23.53 -13.96
CA VAL A 66 -13.66 24.23 -15.23
C VAL A 66 -13.26 23.20 -16.29
N THR A 67 -14.16 22.85 -17.20
CA THR A 67 -13.92 21.89 -18.28
C THR A 67 -13.29 22.59 -19.48
N ASN A 68 -12.14 22.11 -19.92
CA ASN A 68 -11.42 22.70 -21.04
C ASN A 68 -11.93 22.15 -22.37
N SER A 69 -12.19 23.02 -23.35
CA SER A 69 -12.55 22.60 -24.71
C SER A 69 -11.55 23.03 -25.79
N THR A 70 -10.61 23.94 -25.50
CA THR A 70 -9.76 24.55 -26.54
C THR A 70 -8.29 24.76 -26.17
N TYR A 71 -7.94 24.83 -24.88
CA TYR A 71 -6.59 25.21 -24.46
C TYR A 71 -5.65 23.99 -24.40
N ILE A 72 -4.44 24.14 -24.92
CA ILE A 72 -3.37 23.13 -24.83
C ILE A 72 -2.33 23.56 -23.80
N GLU A 73 -2.04 24.87 -23.70
CA GLU A 73 -1.02 25.41 -22.81
C GLU A 73 -1.55 25.66 -21.38
N PRO A 74 -0.95 25.04 -20.34
CA PRO A 74 -1.42 25.15 -18.95
C PRO A 74 -1.43 26.56 -18.41
N ALA A 75 -0.38 27.35 -18.69
CA ALA A 75 -0.27 28.71 -18.17
C ALA A 75 -1.42 29.58 -18.66
N ARG A 76 -1.72 29.52 -19.97
CA ARG A 76 -2.81 30.28 -20.59
C ARG A 76 -4.19 29.80 -20.14
N PHE A 77 -4.37 28.49 -20.00
CA PHE A 77 -5.61 27.93 -19.46
C PHE A 77 -5.88 28.40 -18.02
N LEU A 78 -4.86 28.31 -17.15
CA LEU A 78 -4.97 28.75 -15.76
C LEU A 78 -5.22 30.27 -15.68
N ASP A 79 -4.65 31.07 -16.58
CA ASP A 79 -4.91 32.51 -16.61
C ASP A 79 -6.33 32.85 -16.99
N ASN A 80 -6.88 32.17 -18.00
CA ASN A 80 -8.24 32.43 -18.44
C ASN A 80 -9.29 31.84 -17.48
N ALA A 81 -9.01 30.70 -16.86
CA ALA A 81 -9.88 30.10 -15.84
C ALA A 81 -9.93 30.92 -14.53
N LYS A 82 -8.93 31.78 -14.28
CA LYS A 82 -8.81 32.59 -13.05
C LYS A 82 -10.10 33.34 -12.72
N GLY A 83 -10.68 34.06 -13.68
CA GLY A 83 -11.88 34.88 -13.44
C GLY A 83 -13.04 34.04 -12.89
N THR A 84 -13.32 32.91 -13.52
CA THR A 84 -14.40 31.99 -13.14
C THR A 84 -14.13 31.32 -11.79
N VAL A 85 -12.90 30.87 -11.54
CA VAL A 85 -12.54 30.28 -10.24
C VAL A 85 -12.69 31.30 -9.11
N LEU A 86 -12.20 32.53 -9.30
CA LEU A 86 -12.30 33.59 -8.30
C LEU A 86 -13.75 33.99 -7.98
N GLU A 87 -14.59 34.09 -9.01
CA GLU A 87 -16.02 34.35 -8.87
C GLU A 87 -16.70 33.28 -8.02
N LYS A 88 -16.50 32.01 -8.36
CA LYS A 88 -17.12 30.88 -7.67
C LYS A 88 -16.64 30.71 -6.24
N VAL A 89 -15.35 30.96 -5.97
CA VAL A 89 -14.85 31.04 -4.60
C VAL A 89 -15.53 32.18 -3.83
N ARG A 90 -15.72 33.35 -4.44
CA ARG A 90 -16.36 34.50 -3.80
C ARG A 90 -17.83 34.25 -3.47
N ASP A 91 -18.57 33.61 -4.37
CA ASP A 91 -19.98 33.24 -4.15
C ASP A 91 -20.12 32.31 -2.93
N ASN A 92 -19.35 31.21 -2.93
CA ASN A 92 -19.32 30.28 -1.80
C ASN A 92 -18.84 30.94 -0.50
N MET A 93 -17.94 31.91 -0.58
CA MET A 93 -17.43 32.65 0.57
C MET A 93 -18.48 33.61 1.14
N THR A 94 -19.34 34.16 0.28
CA THR A 94 -20.48 34.99 0.69
C THR A 94 -21.54 34.16 1.42
N GLU A 95 -21.79 32.93 0.95
CA GLU A 95 -22.78 32.03 1.54
C GLU A 95 -22.29 31.37 2.85
N HIS A 96 -21.05 30.89 2.87
CA HIS A 96 -20.54 30.04 3.96
C HIS A 96 -19.48 30.71 4.84
N GLY A 97 -19.08 31.95 4.50
CA GLY A 97 -18.09 32.72 5.22
C GLY A 97 -16.66 32.26 4.94
N CYS A 98 -16.21 31.19 5.60
CA CYS A 98 -14.81 30.75 5.55
C CYS A 98 -14.68 29.39 4.87
N LEU A 99 -13.66 29.24 4.04
CA LEU A 99 -13.52 28.09 3.14
C LEU A 99 -12.14 27.44 3.25
N LYS A 100 -12.07 26.13 3.07
CA LYS A 100 -10.86 25.40 2.69
C LYS A 100 -11.01 24.99 1.23
N VAL A 101 -10.16 25.53 0.37
CA VAL A 101 -10.22 25.31 -1.07
C VAL A 101 -8.96 24.60 -1.54
N ASN A 102 -9.12 23.54 -2.35
CA ASN A 102 -8.02 22.97 -3.11
C ASN A 102 -8.43 22.83 -4.57
N VAL A 103 -7.44 22.88 -5.46
CA VAL A 103 -7.65 22.82 -6.90
C VAL A 103 -6.88 21.61 -7.43
N ILE A 104 -7.46 20.88 -8.37
CA ILE A 104 -6.87 19.70 -9.00
C ILE A 104 -6.83 19.94 -10.50
N PHE A 105 -5.63 20.02 -11.05
CA PHE A 105 -5.42 20.08 -12.48
C PHE A 105 -5.38 18.66 -13.04
N ASN A 106 -6.26 18.36 -13.98
CA ASN A 106 -6.27 17.07 -14.67
C ASN A 106 -5.78 17.27 -16.10
N GLY A 107 -4.70 16.57 -16.42
CA GLY A 107 -4.08 16.58 -17.74
C GLY A 107 -3.91 15.17 -18.26
N GLU A 108 -4.02 15.04 -19.57
CA GLU A 108 -3.60 13.89 -20.34
C GLU A 108 -2.14 14.09 -20.72
N PHE A 109 -1.26 13.20 -20.27
CA PHE A 109 0.17 13.27 -20.50
C PHE A 109 0.59 12.16 -21.44
N VAL A 110 1.58 12.45 -22.29
CA VAL A 110 2.16 11.51 -23.26
C VAL A 110 3.66 11.34 -23.00
N ALA A 111 4.12 10.09 -22.85
CA ALA A 111 5.54 9.73 -22.86
C ALA A 111 5.81 8.78 -24.03
N ASP A 112 6.55 9.26 -25.04
CA ASP A 112 6.71 8.62 -26.36
C ASP A 112 5.36 8.29 -27.02
N VAL A 113 4.88 7.06 -26.83
CA VAL A 113 3.60 6.56 -27.35
C VAL A 113 2.56 6.36 -26.25
N LYS A 114 2.92 6.44 -24.96
CA LYS A 114 2.05 6.17 -23.79
C LYS A 114 1.22 7.39 -23.45
N THR A 115 -0.11 7.28 -23.32
CA THR A 115 -0.95 8.36 -22.82
C THR A 115 -1.59 7.96 -21.50
N ASP A 116 -1.55 8.82 -20.49
CA ASP A 116 -2.21 8.57 -19.21
C ASP A 116 -2.74 9.87 -18.61
N VAL A 117 -3.85 9.78 -17.89
CA VAL A 117 -4.43 10.92 -17.20
C VAL A 117 -3.75 11.06 -15.84
N LYS A 118 -3.08 12.19 -15.62
CA LYS A 118 -2.47 12.51 -14.33
C LYS A 118 -3.13 13.73 -13.72
N SER A 119 -3.30 13.67 -12.41
CA SER A 119 -3.88 14.74 -11.61
C SER A 119 -2.81 15.40 -10.76
N ILE A 120 -2.75 16.72 -10.78
CA ILE A 120 -1.90 17.53 -9.91
C ILE A 120 -2.79 18.32 -8.98
N ALA A 121 -2.91 17.84 -7.74
CA ALA A 121 -3.71 18.48 -6.71
C ALA A 121 -2.89 19.50 -5.91
N THR A 122 -3.36 20.74 -5.81
CA THR A 122 -2.82 21.74 -4.88
C THR A 122 -3.17 21.33 -3.44
N ARG A 123 -2.46 21.94 -2.48
CA ARG A 123 -2.78 21.75 -1.07
C ARG A 123 -4.10 22.46 -0.77
N ASN A 124 -4.84 21.95 0.20
CA ASN A 124 -5.97 22.70 0.78
C ASN A 124 -5.45 24.03 1.33
N GLU A 125 -6.00 25.16 0.91
CA GLU A 125 -5.71 26.50 1.40
C GLU A 125 -6.93 27.06 2.11
N GLN A 126 -6.70 27.80 3.20
CA GLN A 126 -7.79 28.40 3.95
C GLN A 126 -8.02 29.84 3.47
N LEU A 127 -9.26 30.15 3.10
CA LEU A 127 -9.70 31.45 2.61
C LEU A 127 -10.72 32.05 3.58
N LEU A 128 -10.53 33.32 3.91
CA LEU A 128 -11.37 34.13 4.79
C LEU A 128 -12.05 35.25 3.98
N PRO A 129 -13.16 35.83 4.45
CA PRO A 129 -13.87 36.93 3.77
C PRO A 129 -13.04 38.16 3.36
N GLY A 130 -11.81 38.30 3.87
CA GLY A 130 -10.86 39.36 3.49
C GLY A 130 -9.57 38.89 2.81
N SER A 131 -9.47 37.61 2.41
CA SER A 131 -8.28 37.09 1.72
C SER A 131 -8.14 37.66 0.31
N ASP A 132 -6.91 38.00 -0.11
CA ASP A 132 -6.62 38.33 -1.50
C ASP A 132 -6.71 37.05 -2.36
N LEU A 133 -7.87 36.87 -2.98
CA LEU A 133 -8.15 35.71 -3.82
C LEU A 133 -7.25 35.71 -5.08
N SER A 134 -6.86 36.88 -5.59
CA SER A 134 -6.00 36.99 -6.77
C SER A 134 -4.58 36.52 -6.46
N GLU A 135 -4.04 36.93 -5.30
CA GLU A 135 -2.76 36.45 -4.79
C GLU A 135 -2.79 34.94 -4.49
N TRP A 136 -3.86 34.47 -3.84
CA TRP A 136 -4.06 33.05 -3.57
C TRP A 136 -4.02 32.24 -4.87
N TYR A 137 -4.80 32.64 -5.88
CA TYR A 137 -4.87 31.93 -7.14
C TYR A 137 -3.51 31.92 -7.84
N ASN A 138 -2.85 33.07 -7.96
CA ASN A 138 -1.55 33.16 -8.62
C ASN A 138 -0.52 32.26 -7.94
N ARG A 139 -0.34 32.39 -6.62
CA ARG A 139 0.74 31.70 -5.90
C ARG A 139 0.43 30.23 -5.58
N HIS A 140 -0.79 29.93 -5.13
CA HIS A 140 -1.15 28.62 -4.58
C HIS A 140 -1.88 27.72 -5.57
N VAL A 141 -2.41 28.28 -6.67
CA VAL A 141 -3.01 27.52 -7.77
C VAL A 141 -2.10 27.53 -8.98
N ARG A 142 -1.92 28.68 -9.66
CA ARG A 142 -1.17 28.80 -10.91
C ARG A 142 0.28 28.36 -10.74
N ASP A 143 1.07 29.07 -9.92
CA ASP A 143 2.51 28.80 -9.80
C ASP A 143 2.78 27.42 -9.21
N ALA A 144 1.94 26.98 -8.25
CA ALA A 144 2.07 25.65 -7.64
C ALA A 144 1.79 24.52 -8.64
N ILE A 145 0.78 24.66 -9.51
CA ILE A 145 0.48 23.68 -10.55
C ILE A 145 1.58 23.72 -11.63
N LEU A 146 1.98 24.90 -12.11
CA LEU A 146 3.03 25.04 -13.12
C LEU A 146 4.37 24.51 -12.64
N THR A 147 4.79 24.85 -11.42
CA THR A 147 6.04 24.32 -10.83
C THR A 147 5.99 22.80 -10.73
N ARG A 148 4.85 22.22 -10.33
CA ARG A 148 4.71 20.76 -10.25
C ARG A 148 4.61 20.09 -11.60
N LEU A 149 4.00 20.73 -12.59
CA LEU A 149 4.00 20.28 -13.98
C LEU A 149 5.42 20.28 -14.54
N GLU A 150 6.16 21.37 -14.33
CA GLU A 150 7.56 21.48 -14.73
C GLU A 150 8.44 20.48 -13.99
N GLU A 151 8.28 20.31 -12.68
CA GLU A 151 8.97 19.25 -11.95
C GLU A 151 8.60 17.90 -12.55
N PHE A 152 7.32 17.60 -12.74
CA PHE A 152 6.87 16.34 -13.30
C PHE A 152 7.49 16.06 -14.67
N GLN A 153 7.57 17.05 -15.56
CA GLN A 153 8.18 16.95 -16.88
C GLN A 153 9.72 16.89 -16.81
N LYS A 154 10.35 17.76 -16.01
CA LYS A 154 11.81 17.84 -15.84
C LYS A 154 12.35 16.71 -14.98
N ARG A 155 11.53 15.94 -14.24
CA ARG A 155 11.94 14.85 -13.33
C ARG A 155 12.30 13.51 -14.01
N ASP A 156 12.65 13.55 -15.30
CA ASP A 156 12.94 12.37 -16.15
C ASP A 156 11.77 11.39 -16.22
N SER A 157 10.53 11.91 -16.21
CA SER A 157 9.34 11.08 -16.32
C SER A 157 9.07 10.67 -17.77
N GLU A 158 9.73 11.28 -18.76
CA GLU A 158 9.43 11.18 -20.21
C GLU A 158 8.02 11.66 -20.58
N TRP A 159 7.17 12.06 -19.60
CA TRP A 159 5.79 12.49 -19.81
C TRP A 159 5.70 14.00 -20.12
N ALA A 160 5.36 14.34 -21.35
CA ALA A 160 4.92 15.66 -21.77
C ALA A 160 3.40 15.81 -21.57
N LEU A 161 2.91 17.01 -21.30
CA LEU A 161 1.47 17.23 -21.28
C LEU A 161 0.95 17.31 -22.73
N SER A 162 -0.08 16.53 -23.05
CA SER A 162 -0.73 16.51 -24.37
C SER A 162 -2.02 17.32 -24.40
N ARG A 163 -2.89 17.12 -23.42
CA ARG A 163 -4.19 17.81 -23.36
C ARG A 163 -4.58 18.15 -21.93
N ILE A 164 -5.20 19.31 -21.74
CA ILE A 164 -5.80 19.71 -20.47
C ILE A 164 -7.24 19.21 -20.47
N LEU A 165 -7.63 18.45 -19.45
CA LEU A 165 -9.00 17.92 -19.35
C LEU A 165 -9.88 18.92 -18.60
N ASN A 166 -9.55 19.21 -17.35
CA ASN A 166 -10.30 20.12 -16.52
C ASN A 166 -9.48 20.61 -15.32
N LEU A 167 -10.02 21.63 -14.65
CA LEU A 167 -9.54 22.14 -13.38
C LEU A 167 -10.65 21.96 -12.35
N ILE A 168 -10.51 20.97 -11.47
CA ILE A 168 -11.48 20.71 -10.40
C ILE A 168 -11.18 21.61 -9.21
N MET A 169 -12.18 22.28 -8.66
CA MET A 169 -12.11 23.06 -7.45
C MET A 169 -12.94 22.39 -6.36
N ASN A 170 -12.30 21.96 -5.28
CA ASN A 170 -12.99 21.50 -4.09
C ASN A 170 -13.11 22.66 -3.10
N VAL A 171 -14.33 23.06 -2.78
CA VAL A 171 -14.67 24.02 -1.75
C VAL A 171 -15.23 23.29 -0.54
N ASN A 172 -14.75 23.64 0.64
CA ASN A 172 -15.23 23.07 1.88
C ASN A 172 -15.49 24.21 2.85
N LYS A 173 -16.73 24.39 3.30
CA LYS A 173 -17.03 25.26 4.45
C LYS A 173 -16.13 24.83 5.59
N CYS A 174 -15.43 25.79 6.16
CA CYS A 174 -14.64 25.56 7.34
C CYS A 174 -14.90 26.70 8.30
N ASN A 175 -15.21 26.38 9.54
CA ASN A 175 -15.08 27.38 10.59
C ASN A 175 -13.58 27.46 10.89
N PRO A 176 -12.91 28.59 10.62
CA PRO A 176 -11.52 28.73 10.93
C PRO A 176 -11.32 28.42 12.40
N MET A 177 -10.24 27.73 12.71
CA MET A 177 -9.69 27.87 14.04
C MET A 177 -9.32 29.35 14.15
N ARG A 178 -10.17 30.17 14.79
CA ARG A 178 -9.90 31.58 15.01
C ARG A 178 -8.79 31.65 16.04
N VAL A 179 -7.53 31.60 15.61
CA VAL A 179 -6.41 31.76 16.53
C VAL A 179 -6.51 33.17 17.08
N GLY A 180 -6.72 33.35 18.37
CA GLY A 180 -7.00 34.68 18.84
C GLY A 180 -6.94 34.79 20.35
N CYS A 181 -6.13 35.75 20.77
CA CYS A 181 -5.83 36.18 22.13
C CYS A 181 -5.22 35.15 23.07
N TRP A 182 -4.64 35.68 24.15
CA TRP A 182 -4.05 34.96 25.26
C TRP A 182 -4.95 33.85 25.81
N MET A 183 -4.48 32.60 25.72
CA MET A 183 -5.10 31.44 26.36
C MET A 183 -4.33 31.04 27.63
N LYS A 184 -5.06 30.68 28.70
CA LYS A 184 -4.46 30.02 29.85
C LYS A 184 -4.11 28.57 29.48
N ILE A 185 -2.81 28.27 29.42
CA ILE A 185 -2.31 26.92 29.17
C ILE A 185 -2.87 25.93 30.22
N PRO A 186 -3.30 24.71 29.81
CA PRO A 186 -3.77 23.67 30.73
C PRO A 186 -2.82 23.41 31.90
N LEU A 187 -3.39 23.13 33.08
CA LEU A 187 -2.61 23.01 34.32
C LEU A 187 -1.48 21.96 34.19
N GLY A 188 -1.78 20.80 33.59
CA GLY A 188 -0.80 19.72 33.40
C GLY A 188 0.42 20.13 32.56
N ILE A 189 0.26 21.04 31.59
CA ILE A 189 1.37 21.57 30.78
C ILE A 189 2.09 22.71 31.51
N ARG A 190 1.33 23.60 32.17
CA ARG A 190 1.88 24.74 32.91
C ARG A 190 2.77 24.31 34.07
N LEU A 191 2.39 23.25 34.80
CA LEU A 191 3.19 22.69 35.90
C LEU A 191 4.54 22.14 35.44
N LYS A 192 4.66 21.73 34.17
CA LYS A 192 5.93 21.29 33.59
C LYS A 192 6.90 22.45 33.39
N GLN A 193 6.47 23.71 33.46
CA GLN A 193 7.27 24.92 33.17
C GLN A 193 8.19 24.76 31.94
N ALA A 194 7.70 24.07 30.91
CA ALA A 194 8.45 23.73 29.70
C ALA A 194 8.08 24.63 28.51
N VAL A 195 7.04 25.43 28.67
CA VAL A 195 6.44 26.29 27.67
C VAL A 195 6.44 27.72 28.20
N ILE A 196 6.78 28.69 27.35
CA ILE A 196 6.64 30.11 27.62
C ILE A 196 5.42 30.63 26.88
N ASN A 197 4.50 31.21 27.62
CA ASN A 197 3.29 31.82 27.09
C ASN A 197 3.42 33.35 27.16
N VAL A 198 3.85 33.98 26.07
CA VAL A 198 3.92 35.44 26.01
C VAL A 198 2.50 36.00 25.93
N ARG A 199 2.15 36.91 26.85
CA ARG A 199 0.84 37.57 26.85
C ARG A 199 0.67 38.40 25.59
N SER A 200 -0.43 38.19 24.86
CA SER A 200 -0.74 38.93 23.64
C SER A 200 -2.17 39.43 23.71
N GLU A 201 -2.34 40.74 23.55
CA GLU A 201 -3.66 41.38 23.44
C GLU A 201 -4.17 41.41 22.00
N ASN A 202 -3.29 41.13 21.03
CA ASN A 202 -3.59 40.99 19.61
C ASN A 202 -3.38 39.54 19.13
N ASP A 203 -3.76 39.25 17.88
CA ASP A 203 -3.72 37.89 17.31
C ASP A 203 -2.30 37.44 16.86
N ALA A 204 -1.24 38.13 17.29
CA ALA A 204 0.15 37.90 16.90
C ALA A 204 0.88 36.83 17.75
N CYS A 205 0.15 35.90 18.38
CA CYS A 205 0.75 34.89 19.27
C CYS A 205 1.83 34.03 18.58
N PHE A 206 1.69 33.75 17.28
CA PHE A 206 2.71 33.04 16.49
C PHE A 206 4.04 33.80 16.46
N ALA A 207 4.04 35.06 16.02
CA ALA A 207 5.27 35.86 15.90
C ALA A 207 5.89 36.13 17.28
N ARG A 208 5.07 36.38 18.30
CA ARG A 208 5.53 36.52 19.69
C ARG A 208 6.19 35.25 20.20
N ALA A 209 5.64 34.07 19.91
CA ALA A 209 6.24 32.79 20.30
C ALA A 209 7.57 32.54 19.55
N VAL A 210 7.66 32.89 18.26
CA VAL A 210 8.92 32.79 17.50
C VAL A 210 9.98 33.76 18.03
N ILE A 211 9.62 35.02 18.30
CA ILE A 211 10.54 35.99 18.91
C ILE A 211 11.01 35.50 20.28
N ALA A 212 10.10 34.96 21.09
CA ALA A 212 10.48 34.43 22.40
C ALA A 212 11.54 33.33 22.29
N ALA A 213 11.48 32.52 21.23
CA ALA A 213 12.46 31.49 20.95
C ALA A 213 13.81 32.04 20.44
N LEU A 214 13.77 33.07 19.58
CA LEU A 214 14.97 33.67 18.99
C LEU A 214 15.69 34.63 19.95
N TYR A 215 14.95 35.30 20.84
CA TYR A 215 15.44 36.29 21.80
C TYR A 215 14.99 35.96 23.23
N PRO A 216 15.44 34.84 23.82
CA PRO A 216 14.91 34.35 25.09
C PRO A 216 15.21 35.27 26.28
N ALA A 217 14.17 35.76 26.95
CA ALA A 217 14.27 36.60 28.14
C ALA A 217 14.59 35.80 29.41
N LYS A 218 15.51 36.32 30.26
CA LYS A 218 15.90 35.69 31.54
C LYS A 218 14.86 35.87 32.66
N HIS A 219 14.22 37.04 32.70
CA HIS A 219 13.21 37.40 33.71
C HIS A 219 11.92 37.85 33.02
N ASN A 220 10.78 37.67 33.68
CA ASN A 220 9.47 38.11 33.18
C ASN A 220 9.17 37.68 31.73
N ALA A 221 9.54 36.44 31.37
CA ALA A 221 9.42 35.90 30.02
C ALA A 221 7.96 35.81 29.49
N GLU A 222 6.95 36.03 30.33
CA GLU A 222 5.55 36.10 29.89
C GLU A 222 5.12 37.51 29.46
N ARG A 223 5.94 38.55 29.66
CA ARG A 223 5.64 39.94 29.33
C ARG A 223 6.13 40.30 27.92
N CYS A 224 5.32 41.01 27.13
CA CYS A 224 5.71 41.52 25.81
C CYS A 224 6.96 42.39 25.83
N GLY A 225 7.08 43.30 26.81
CA GLY A 225 8.21 44.24 26.90
C GLY A 225 9.57 43.60 27.19
N SER A 226 9.60 42.28 27.45
CA SER A 226 10.85 41.52 27.63
C SER A 226 11.53 41.16 26.30
N TYR A 227 10.89 41.45 25.16
CA TYR A 227 11.29 41.03 23.83
C TYR A 227 11.32 42.20 22.84
N PRO A 228 12.20 42.18 21.83
CA PRO A 228 12.14 43.16 20.74
C PRO A 228 10.81 43.04 19.99
N ASP A 229 10.39 44.13 19.35
CA ASP A 229 9.13 44.10 18.62
C ASP A 229 9.23 43.20 17.38
N TYR A 230 8.28 42.28 17.22
CA TYR A 230 8.37 41.23 16.20
C TYR A 230 8.40 41.80 14.78
N ALA A 231 7.74 42.94 14.54
CA ALA A 231 7.68 43.60 13.25
C ALA A 231 9.03 44.18 12.80
N THR A 232 9.93 44.47 13.75
CA THR A 232 11.26 45.03 13.46
C THR A 232 12.30 43.97 13.13
N VAL A 233 12.03 42.70 13.47
CA VAL A 233 13.03 41.63 13.43
C VAL A 233 12.67 40.49 12.49
N LEU A 234 11.37 40.26 12.27
CA LEU A 234 10.88 39.20 11.38
C LEU A 234 10.36 39.80 10.09
N ASN A 235 10.74 39.22 8.96
CA ASN A 235 10.05 39.45 7.70
C ASN A 235 8.68 38.73 7.77
N LEU A 236 7.61 39.51 7.77
CA LEU A 236 6.22 39.03 7.85
C LEU A 236 5.45 39.30 6.54
N ASP A 237 6.15 39.48 5.42
CA ASP A 237 5.54 39.86 4.15
C ASP A 237 4.58 38.77 3.66
N GLY A 238 3.29 39.09 3.64
CA GLY A 238 2.19 38.16 3.34
C GLY A 238 2.06 37.02 4.35
N ILE A 239 2.35 37.29 5.63
CA ILE A 239 2.03 36.46 6.80
C ILE A 239 0.98 37.19 7.63
N ASP A 240 -0.28 36.77 7.51
CA ASP A 240 -1.37 37.38 8.26
C ASP A 240 -1.44 36.85 9.69
N PHE A 241 -1.91 37.69 10.61
CA PHE A 241 -2.34 37.28 11.93
C PHE A 241 -3.86 37.20 11.97
N PRO A 242 -4.42 36.10 12.47
CA PRO A 242 -3.74 34.95 13.08
C PRO A 242 -3.08 34.00 12.05
N THR A 243 -1.89 33.46 12.36
CA THR A 243 -1.08 32.70 11.39
C THR A 243 -1.52 31.23 11.21
N ASP A 244 -1.81 30.83 9.96
CA ASP A 244 -2.04 29.42 9.57
C ASP A 244 -0.72 28.62 9.57
N LEU A 245 -0.76 27.37 10.03
CA LEU A 245 0.34 26.41 9.99
C LEU A 245 0.96 26.23 8.61
N LYS A 246 0.18 26.44 7.54
CA LYS A 246 0.67 26.34 6.16
C LYS A 246 1.62 27.49 5.79
N LYS A 247 1.33 28.71 6.29
CA LYS A 247 2.17 29.89 6.04
C LYS A 247 3.52 29.82 6.75
N ILE A 248 3.68 28.92 7.72
CA ILE A 248 4.95 28.68 8.40
C ILE A 248 6.06 28.30 7.40
N GLY A 249 5.77 27.51 6.35
CA GLY A 249 6.80 27.17 5.36
C GLY A 249 7.31 28.36 4.54
N LYS A 250 6.42 29.33 4.28
CA LYS A 250 6.80 30.61 3.66
C LYS A 250 7.64 31.45 4.64
N PHE A 251 7.19 31.55 5.89
CA PHE A 251 7.91 32.23 6.97
C PHE A 251 9.33 31.67 7.17
N GLU A 252 9.50 30.35 7.17
CA GLU A 252 10.78 29.66 7.28
C GLU A 252 11.76 30.10 6.17
N ARG A 253 11.28 30.19 4.93
CA ARG A 253 12.08 30.66 3.79
C ARG A 253 12.46 32.14 3.89
N GLN A 254 11.55 32.99 4.37
CA GLN A 254 11.76 34.44 4.47
C GLN A 254 12.71 34.84 5.60
N ASN A 255 12.76 34.07 6.70
CA ASN A 255 13.46 34.45 7.92
C ASN A 255 14.71 33.62 8.22
N ASP A 256 15.01 32.64 7.36
CA ASP A 256 16.03 31.63 7.58
C ASP A 256 15.92 30.91 8.93
N VAL A 257 14.70 30.45 9.24
CA VAL A 257 14.35 29.72 10.46
C VAL A 257 13.63 28.43 10.08
N SER A 258 13.74 27.39 10.91
CA SER A 258 12.93 26.17 10.78
C SER A 258 12.04 25.99 12.02
N ILE A 259 10.79 25.54 11.84
CA ILE A 259 9.77 25.53 12.88
C ILE A 259 9.05 24.18 12.95
N ASN A 260 9.08 23.55 14.11
CA ASN A 260 8.17 22.43 14.42
C ASN A 260 7.00 22.94 15.26
N VAL A 261 5.81 22.38 15.03
CA VAL A 261 4.60 22.67 15.81
C VAL A 261 4.07 21.37 16.40
N PHE A 262 3.80 21.38 17.71
CA PHE A 262 3.24 20.27 18.47
C PHE A 262 1.85 20.61 18.99
N THR A 263 1.03 19.61 19.30
CA THR A 263 -0.32 19.78 19.87
C THR A 263 -0.60 18.73 20.93
N THR A 264 -1.62 18.94 21.75
CA THR A 264 -2.16 17.89 22.63
C THR A 264 -2.93 16.84 21.83
N ARG A 265 -2.82 15.57 22.25
CA ARG A 265 -3.54 14.42 21.71
C ARG A 265 -5.01 14.55 22.08
N GLU A 266 -5.86 14.92 21.12
CA GLU A 266 -7.31 14.81 21.32
C GLU A 266 -7.69 13.33 21.28
N GLY A 267 -8.46 12.88 22.27
CA GLY A 267 -8.87 11.49 22.43
C GLY A 267 -9.43 10.86 21.15
N ILE A 268 -8.55 10.20 20.40
CA ILE A 268 -8.90 9.08 19.54
C ILE A 268 -9.43 8.03 20.51
N GLU A 269 -10.64 7.56 20.24
CA GLU A 269 -11.48 6.70 21.07
C GLU A 269 -10.71 5.79 22.04
N LYS A 270 -11.20 5.76 23.28
CA LYS A 270 -10.89 4.75 24.29
C LYS A 270 -11.10 3.34 23.73
N LYS A 271 -10.09 2.75 23.09
CA LYS A 271 -9.88 1.30 23.09
C LYS A 271 -8.80 0.98 24.11
N ALA A 272 -9.14 1.23 25.38
CA ALA A 272 -8.41 0.68 26.50
C ALA A 272 -8.66 -0.84 26.54
N LYS A 273 -7.89 -1.61 25.77
CA LYS A 273 -7.68 -3.05 26.04
C LYS A 273 -6.42 -3.31 26.87
N PHE A 274 -5.60 -2.30 27.15
CA PHE A 274 -4.43 -2.45 28.00
C PHE A 274 -4.35 -1.28 28.98
N GLY A 275 -4.35 -1.61 30.27
CA GLY A 275 -4.44 -0.67 31.38
C GLY A 275 -3.29 0.33 31.40
N ARG A 276 -3.58 1.55 30.97
CA ARG A 276 -3.06 2.81 31.52
C ARG A 276 -3.99 3.91 31.02
N GLY A 277 -4.53 4.71 31.94
CA GLY A 277 -5.36 5.86 31.59
C GLY A 277 -4.59 6.73 30.60
N ALA A 278 -5.18 6.95 29.43
CA ALA A 278 -4.60 7.88 28.46
C ALA A 278 -4.51 9.25 29.13
N ASP A 279 -3.29 9.79 29.27
CA ASP A 279 -3.06 11.14 29.75
C ASP A 279 -3.61 12.09 28.68
N ASP A 280 -4.73 12.77 28.96
CA ASP A 280 -5.42 13.72 28.06
C ASP A 280 -4.51 14.88 27.59
N ASN A 281 -3.28 14.98 28.11
CA ASN A 281 -2.28 15.99 27.79
C ASN A 281 -1.04 15.47 27.04
N ALA A 282 -1.07 14.26 26.47
CA ALA A 282 0.05 13.75 25.67
C ALA A 282 0.32 14.66 24.45
N ILE A 283 1.58 14.99 24.19
CA ILE A 283 2.00 15.89 23.10
C ILE A 283 2.39 15.08 21.87
N VAL A 284 1.92 15.49 20.70
CA VAL A 284 2.22 14.89 19.39
C VAL A 284 2.65 15.97 18.38
N PRO A 285 3.52 15.65 17.41
CA PRO A 285 3.89 16.58 16.36
C PRO A 285 2.69 16.83 15.45
N LEU A 286 2.41 18.10 15.17
CA LEU A 286 1.36 18.54 14.26
C LEU A 286 1.93 18.97 12.91
N ARG A 287 3.09 19.62 12.92
CA ARG A 287 3.86 20.02 11.75
C ARG A 287 5.33 19.83 12.07
N LEU A 288 6.03 19.10 11.22
CA LEU A 288 7.49 19.01 11.25
C LEU A 288 8.04 19.76 10.04
N THR A 289 9.19 20.41 10.23
CA THR A 289 9.92 21.05 9.14
C THR A 289 10.63 19.99 8.29
N ASP A 290 10.61 20.13 6.97
CA ASP A 290 11.29 19.18 6.07
C ASP A 290 12.81 19.34 6.18
N ASP A 291 13.28 20.59 6.32
CA ASP A 291 14.69 20.95 6.37
C ASP A 291 15.01 21.72 7.66
N LYS A 292 15.75 21.06 8.57
CA LYS A 292 16.08 21.61 9.88
C LYS A 292 17.31 22.52 9.76
N ARG A 293 17.07 23.82 9.91
CA ARG A 293 18.08 24.88 9.84
C ARG A 293 18.75 25.14 11.18
N ASN A 294 19.89 25.84 11.16
CA ASN A 294 20.64 26.23 12.36
C ASN A 294 19.78 27.01 13.38
N ARG A 295 18.89 27.89 12.89
CA ARG A 295 17.90 28.58 13.72
C ARG A 295 16.62 27.74 13.72
N HIS A 296 16.37 27.01 14.81
CA HIS A 296 15.23 26.10 14.93
C HIS A 296 14.33 26.44 16.12
N VAL A 297 13.00 26.42 15.90
CA VAL A 297 11.99 26.78 16.91
C VAL A 297 10.95 25.67 17.06
N ASN A 298 10.66 25.28 18.30
CA ASN A 298 9.58 24.36 18.63
C ASN A 298 8.40 25.14 19.25
N LEU A 299 7.22 25.05 18.65
CA LEU A 299 6.00 25.73 19.10
C LEU A 299 4.95 24.72 19.59
N LEU A 300 4.18 25.11 20.60
CA LEU A 300 3.01 24.37 21.08
C LEU A 300 1.75 25.08 20.60
N TYR A 301 0.87 24.34 19.94
CA TYR A 301 -0.47 24.75 19.54
C TYR A 301 -1.50 24.16 20.51
N LEU A 302 -2.35 25.00 21.09
CA LEU A 302 -3.42 24.61 22.02
C LEU A 302 -4.78 25.05 21.50
N ARG A 303 -5.81 24.26 21.78
CA ARG A 303 -7.21 24.53 21.42
C ARG A 303 -8.04 24.90 22.65
N ASP A 304 -8.83 25.95 22.57
CA ASP A 304 -9.87 26.28 23.55
C ASP A 304 -11.15 25.52 23.23
N THR A 305 -11.42 24.45 23.98
CA THR A 305 -12.61 23.61 23.84
C THR A 305 -13.76 24.02 24.75
N LEU A 306 -13.55 24.96 25.68
CA LEU A 306 -14.50 25.25 26.77
C LEU A 306 -15.57 26.29 26.42
N ARG A 307 -15.39 27.06 25.33
CA ARG A 307 -16.25 28.23 25.02
C ARG A 307 -17.09 28.10 23.74
N GLY A 308 -17.09 26.95 23.07
CA GLY A 308 -17.79 26.77 21.79
C GLY A 308 -17.22 27.62 20.63
N VAL A 309 -16.18 28.41 20.89
CA VAL A 309 -15.43 29.17 19.89
C VAL A 309 -14.10 28.46 19.69
N ASN A 310 -13.88 27.95 18.49
CA ASN A 310 -12.71 27.15 18.10
C ASN A 310 -11.44 28.02 18.04
N ARG A 311 -10.92 28.50 19.18
CA ARG A 311 -9.73 29.35 19.24
C ARG A 311 -8.45 28.56 19.47
N GLY A 312 -7.46 28.78 18.61
CA GLY A 312 -6.11 28.21 18.76
C GLY A 312 -5.12 29.21 19.37
N HIS A 313 -4.06 28.72 20.02
CA HIS A 313 -3.03 29.57 20.63
C HIS A 313 -1.62 28.97 20.44
N PHE A 314 -0.65 29.79 20.02
CA PHE A 314 0.76 29.40 19.92
C PHE A 314 1.55 29.84 21.16
N ALA A 315 2.36 28.93 21.68
CA ALA A 315 3.30 29.20 22.75
C ALA A 315 4.67 28.58 22.44
N TRP A 316 5.74 29.17 22.96
CA TRP A 316 7.09 28.67 22.70
C TRP A 316 7.43 27.49 23.60
N ILE A 317 7.87 26.37 23.03
CA ILE A 317 8.42 25.24 23.77
C ILE A 317 9.91 25.50 24.04
N LYS A 318 10.21 26.06 25.21
CA LYS A 318 11.61 26.29 25.63
C LYS A 318 12.36 25.00 25.94
N ASN A 319 11.67 23.94 26.34
CA ASN A 319 12.30 22.67 26.67
C ASN A 319 11.38 21.50 26.31
N LEU A 320 11.58 20.93 25.12
CA LEU A 320 10.77 19.82 24.62
C LEU A 320 10.89 18.59 25.54
N SER A 321 12.11 18.21 25.94
CA SER A 321 12.34 17.08 26.87
C SER A 321 11.51 17.19 28.14
N ARG A 322 11.44 18.38 28.74
CA ARG A 322 10.66 18.63 29.97
C ARG A 322 9.16 18.57 29.72
N LEU A 323 8.70 19.03 28.55
CA LEU A 323 7.29 19.01 28.16
C LEU A 323 6.78 17.57 27.99
N VAL A 324 7.57 16.70 27.35
CA VAL A 324 7.17 15.32 27.02
C VAL A 324 7.69 14.28 28.01
N ASN A 325 8.41 14.65 29.07
CA ASN A 325 9.01 13.66 29.97
C ASN A 325 7.97 12.70 30.57
N SER A 326 6.83 13.24 31.01
CA SER A 326 5.77 12.46 31.66
C SER A 326 5.07 11.46 30.74
N GLN A 327 5.04 11.70 29.42
CA GLN A 327 4.44 10.77 28.44
C GLN A 327 5.42 9.66 28.02
N LEU A 328 6.72 9.82 28.29
CA LEU A 328 7.74 8.87 27.85
C LEU A 328 8.11 7.86 28.95
N THR A 329 8.21 8.28 30.22
CA THR A 329 8.55 7.37 31.33
C THR A 329 8.36 8.04 32.69
N ALA A 330 8.14 7.23 33.72
CA ALA A 330 8.03 7.68 35.11
C ALA A 330 9.38 8.09 35.75
N LYS A 331 10.53 7.72 35.14
CA LYS A 331 11.86 7.98 35.72
C LYS A 331 12.33 9.43 35.49
N ARG A 332 12.83 10.09 36.54
CA ARG A 332 13.32 11.50 36.53
C ARG A 332 14.81 11.63 36.18
N CYS A 333 15.25 11.14 35.02
CA CYS A 333 16.61 11.38 34.50
C CYS A 333 16.63 12.41 33.36
N ALA A 334 17.79 13.04 33.12
CA ALA A 334 18.01 13.95 31.99
C ALA A 334 17.96 13.17 30.67
N LYS A 335 17.21 13.69 29.69
CA LYS A 335 16.90 13.01 28.42
C LYS A 335 16.97 13.96 27.24
N HIS A 336 17.41 13.44 26.10
CA HIS A 336 17.47 14.13 24.83
C HIS A 336 16.38 13.59 23.93
N VAL A 337 15.38 14.41 23.59
CA VAL A 337 14.23 13.97 22.77
C VAL A 337 14.46 14.35 21.32
N CYS A 338 14.20 13.41 20.41
CA CYS A 338 14.08 13.67 18.99
C CYS A 338 12.78 14.44 18.72
N ASP A 339 12.89 15.59 18.06
CA ASP A 339 11.75 16.47 17.78
C ASP A 339 10.82 15.97 16.67
N ARG A 340 11.24 14.97 15.87
CA ARG A 340 10.39 14.30 14.88
C ARG A 340 9.59 13.14 15.48
N CYS A 341 10.28 12.09 15.91
CA CYS A 341 9.62 10.86 16.39
C CYS A 341 9.19 10.93 17.87
N LEU A 342 9.60 11.97 18.60
CA LEU A 342 9.40 12.14 20.05
C LEU A 342 10.02 11.04 20.93
N HIS A 343 10.91 10.19 20.38
CA HIS A 343 11.68 9.23 21.16
C HIS A 343 12.80 9.92 21.96
N TYR A 344 13.20 9.32 23.08
CA TYR A 344 14.25 9.87 23.95
C TYR A 344 15.53 9.05 23.93
N PHE A 345 16.65 9.73 24.10
CA PHE A 345 17.99 9.18 24.16
C PHE A 345 18.68 9.70 25.43
N TYR A 346 19.57 8.89 25.99
CA TYR A 346 20.32 9.27 27.19
C TYR A 346 21.52 10.19 26.90
N THR A 347 21.97 10.24 25.64
CA THR A 347 23.13 11.02 25.19
C THR A 347 22.81 11.82 23.92
N ARG A 348 23.46 12.97 23.72
CA ARG A 348 23.31 13.78 22.49
C ARG A 348 23.81 13.06 21.25
N ASP A 349 24.88 12.27 21.35
CA ASP A 349 25.47 11.60 20.18
C ASP A 349 24.54 10.53 19.59
N LYS A 350 23.90 9.73 20.45
CA LYS A 350 22.85 8.79 20.03
C LYS A 350 21.68 9.50 19.32
N LEU A 351 21.24 10.66 19.84
CA LEU A 351 20.23 11.47 19.18
C LEU A 351 20.70 11.98 17.80
N ALA A 352 21.95 12.41 17.67
CA ALA A 352 22.51 12.88 16.41
C ALA A 352 22.56 11.76 15.37
N ALA A 353 23.02 10.56 15.75
CA ALA A 353 23.03 9.38 14.89
C ALA A 353 21.60 9.00 14.45
N HIS A 354 20.66 8.96 15.40
CA HIS A 354 19.24 8.70 15.13
C HIS A 354 18.61 9.71 14.16
N SER A 355 18.97 11.00 14.27
CA SER A 355 18.34 12.08 13.51
C SER A 355 18.54 11.94 11.99
N VAL A 356 19.65 11.34 11.55
CA VAL A 356 19.93 11.08 10.13
C VAL A 356 18.93 10.08 9.55
N ASP A 357 18.72 8.97 10.25
CA ASP A 357 17.82 7.89 9.81
C ASP A 357 16.35 8.31 10.02
N CYS A 358 16.04 8.97 11.14
CA CYS A 358 14.69 9.45 11.46
C CYS A 358 14.20 10.53 10.50
N GLY A 359 15.06 11.45 10.05
CA GLY A 359 14.70 12.50 9.10
C GLY A 359 14.32 11.97 7.71
N ARG A 360 14.74 10.75 7.36
CA ARG A 360 14.40 10.09 6.09
C ARG A 360 13.13 9.23 6.17
N MET A 361 12.82 8.70 7.34
CA MET A 361 11.83 7.62 7.51
C MET A 361 10.60 7.98 8.34
N ASN A 362 10.64 9.02 9.18
CA ASN A 362 9.59 9.32 10.13
C ASN A 362 9.08 10.77 10.01
N ASP A 363 7.77 10.89 9.76
CA ASP A 363 7.05 12.16 9.64
C ASP A 363 6.06 12.42 10.80
N CYS A 364 6.04 11.54 11.80
CA CYS A 364 5.11 11.62 12.93
C CYS A 364 5.68 10.99 14.21
N ALA A 365 4.95 11.08 15.32
CA ALA A 365 5.38 10.48 16.59
C ALA A 365 5.42 8.95 16.49
N VAL A 366 6.44 8.36 17.10
CA VAL A 366 6.62 6.91 17.14
C VAL A 366 6.28 6.38 18.53
N VAL A 367 5.33 5.43 18.59
CA VAL A 367 4.96 4.71 19.80
C VAL A 367 5.56 3.32 19.75
N LEU A 368 6.54 3.06 20.61
CA LEU A 368 7.13 1.74 20.80
C LEU A 368 6.47 1.01 21.97
N PRO A 369 6.52 -0.34 21.99
CA PRO A 369 6.17 -1.12 23.17
C PRO A 369 7.11 -0.78 24.35
N ASN A 370 6.58 -0.93 25.56
CA ASN A 370 7.31 -0.86 26.82
C ASN A 370 7.45 -2.26 27.44
N GLU A 371 8.14 -2.37 28.57
CA GLU A 371 8.39 -3.66 29.25
C GLU A 371 7.12 -4.47 29.58
N CYS A 372 5.96 -3.81 29.74
CA CYS A 372 4.69 -4.50 30.04
C CYS A 372 3.97 -5.01 28.79
N ASP A 373 4.21 -4.44 27.60
CA ASP A 373 3.51 -4.80 26.34
C ASP A 373 4.46 -5.19 25.21
N LYS A 374 5.75 -5.43 25.51
CA LYS A 374 6.73 -5.91 24.53
C LYS A 374 6.52 -7.35 24.09
N TRP A 375 5.77 -8.16 24.84
CA TRP A 375 5.55 -9.56 24.50
C TRP A 375 4.31 -9.72 23.62
N LEU A 376 4.51 -10.26 22.41
CA LEU A 376 3.45 -10.65 21.48
C LEU A 376 3.28 -12.18 21.51
N SER A 377 2.07 -12.63 21.86
CA SER A 377 1.69 -14.05 21.93
C SER A 377 0.24 -14.26 21.47
N PHE A 378 -0.17 -15.53 21.32
CA PHE A 378 -1.57 -15.86 21.08
C PHE A 378 -2.42 -15.59 22.33
N ASP A 379 -3.29 -14.58 22.26
CA ASP A 379 -4.16 -14.19 23.36
C ASP A 379 -5.67 -14.26 23.01
N ASN A 380 -6.01 -14.46 21.72
CA ASN A 380 -7.40 -14.44 21.22
C ASN A 380 -8.10 -15.79 21.38
N HIS A 381 -8.20 -16.27 22.62
CA HIS A 381 -8.77 -17.59 22.91
C HIS A 381 -10.23 -17.71 22.47
N ASP A 382 -11.01 -16.63 22.53
CA ASP A 382 -12.41 -16.53 22.10
C ASP A 382 -12.64 -16.97 20.63
N ARG A 383 -11.62 -16.85 19.78
CA ARG A 383 -11.70 -17.23 18.36
C ARG A 383 -11.63 -18.74 18.11
N LYS A 384 -11.46 -19.54 19.16
CA LYS A 384 -11.59 -21.01 19.12
C LYS A 384 -13.05 -21.44 19.00
N GLU A 385 -13.97 -20.61 19.47
CA GLU A 385 -15.40 -20.90 19.40
C GLU A 385 -15.95 -20.58 18.01
N GLN A 386 -16.73 -21.49 17.44
CA GLN A 386 -17.39 -21.25 16.17
C GLN A 386 -18.48 -20.18 16.34
N LEU A 387 -18.50 -19.18 15.46
CA LEU A 387 -19.54 -18.15 15.51
C LEU A 387 -20.91 -18.75 15.21
N PRO A 388 -21.92 -18.49 16.06
CA PRO A 388 -23.23 -19.13 15.95
C PRO A 388 -24.05 -18.64 14.76
N PHE A 389 -23.82 -17.40 14.30
CA PHE A 389 -24.56 -16.78 13.22
C PHE A 389 -23.60 -16.18 12.20
N VAL A 390 -23.78 -16.53 10.92
CA VAL A 390 -23.03 -15.99 9.78
C VAL A 390 -23.98 -15.68 8.64
N VAL A 391 -23.77 -14.57 7.95
CA VAL A 391 -24.56 -14.19 6.77
C VAL A 391 -23.66 -14.22 5.54
N TYR A 392 -24.09 -14.87 4.47
CA TYR A 392 -23.48 -14.82 3.14
C TYR A 392 -24.42 -14.05 2.23
N ALA A 393 -23.92 -13.10 1.44
CA ALA A 393 -24.74 -12.26 0.59
C ALA A 393 -24.04 -11.98 -0.73
N ASP A 394 -24.86 -11.70 -1.74
CA ASP A 394 -24.42 -11.33 -3.07
C ASP A 394 -25.41 -10.35 -3.70
N LEU A 395 -24.91 -9.51 -4.61
CA LEU A 395 -25.66 -8.44 -5.23
C LEU A 395 -25.46 -8.46 -6.75
N GLU A 396 -26.58 -8.40 -7.46
CA GLU A 396 -26.62 -8.34 -8.91
C GLU A 396 -27.03 -6.95 -9.41
N CYS A 397 -26.37 -6.51 -10.48
CA CYS A 397 -26.54 -5.18 -11.06
C CYS A 397 -27.09 -5.24 -12.49
N LEU A 398 -27.95 -4.27 -12.83
CA LEU A 398 -28.23 -3.90 -14.21
C LEU A 398 -27.00 -3.18 -14.80
N LEU A 399 -26.68 -3.43 -16.08
CA LEU A 399 -25.55 -2.82 -16.78
C LEU A 399 -26.01 -1.74 -17.75
N GLU A 400 -26.33 -0.56 -17.23
CA GLU A 400 -26.79 0.58 -18.03
C GLU A 400 -25.69 1.04 -19.00
N ARG A 401 -25.98 1.00 -20.31
CA ARG A 401 -25.03 1.44 -21.33
C ARG A 401 -24.87 2.96 -21.28
N ARG A 402 -23.63 3.45 -21.29
CA ARG A 402 -23.31 4.87 -21.50
C ARG A 402 -22.95 5.11 -22.95
N GLU A 403 -23.63 6.07 -23.58
CA GLU A 403 -23.25 6.52 -24.92
C GLU A 403 -21.85 7.13 -24.90
N ARG A 404 -21.08 6.84 -25.94
CA ARG A 404 -19.77 7.44 -26.11
C ARG A 404 -20.00 8.90 -26.49
N GLU A 405 -19.59 9.84 -25.64
CA GLU A 405 -19.47 11.25 -26.04
C GLU A 405 -18.46 11.34 -27.19
N ASN A 406 -18.96 11.27 -28.43
CA ASN A 406 -18.17 11.49 -29.62
C ASN A 406 -17.88 12.98 -29.72
N VAL A 407 -16.79 13.42 -29.10
CA VAL A 407 -16.21 14.72 -29.43
C VAL A 407 -15.55 14.57 -30.80
N GLU A 408 -16.22 15.04 -31.85
CA GLU A 408 -15.65 15.11 -33.20
C GLU A 408 -14.31 15.87 -33.15
N GLY A 409 -13.22 15.23 -33.59
CA GLY A 409 -11.89 15.83 -33.67
C GLY A 409 -11.00 15.72 -32.41
N GLY A 410 -11.45 15.10 -31.31
CA GLY A 410 -10.61 14.85 -30.14
C GLY A 410 -9.72 13.59 -30.27
N PRO A 411 -8.53 13.53 -29.63
CA PRO A 411 -7.76 12.28 -29.55
C PRO A 411 -8.61 11.20 -28.87
N ARG A 412 -8.59 9.98 -29.41
CA ARG A 412 -9.24 8.82 -28.79
C ARG A 412 -8.70 8.66 -27.37
N THR A 413 -9.52 8.89 -26.35
CA THR A 413 -9.11 8.67 -24.95
C THR A 413 -8.69 7.20 -24.77
N GLU A 414 -7.49 6.99 -24.21
CA GLU A 414 -6.95 5.65 -23.93
C GLU A 414 -7.79 4.87 -22.90
N ARG A 415 -8.69 5.57 -22.19
CA ARG A 415 -9.65 5.00 -21.25
C ARG A 415 -11.05 5.62 -21.40
N TYR A 416 -12.10 4.80 -21.39
CA TYR A 416 -13.48 5.27 -21.27
C TYR A 416 -14.40 4.26 -20.54
N ALA A 417 -15.36 4.78 -19.77
CA ALA A 417 -16.44 3.99 -19.16
C ALA A 417 -17.58 3.81 -20.17
N TYR A 418 -18.13 2.61 -20.28
CA TYR A 418 -19.21 2.31 -21.25
C TYR A 418 -20.43 1.61 -20.64
N GLN A 419 -20.31 1.08 -19.42
CA GLN A 419 -21.44 0.55 -18.66
C GLN A 419 -21.36 1.03 -17.21
N ARG A 420 -22.51 1.43 -16.67
CA ARG A 420 -22.71 1.78 -15.26
C ARG A 420 -23.45 0.62 -14.58
N HIS A 421 -23.02 0.25 -13.38
CA HIS A 421 -23.61 -0.86 -12.63
C HIS A 421 -24.62 -0.31 -11.63
N VAL A 422 -25.88 -0.76 -11.70
CA VAL A 422 -26.96 -0.32 -10.81
C VAL A 422 -27.56 -1.52 -10.08
N PRO A 423 -27.58 -1.54 -8.73
CA PRO A 423 -28.06 -2.69 -7.96
C PRO A 423 -29.55 -2.97 -8.21
N PHE A 424 -29.92 -4.22 -8.43
CA PHE A 424 -31.31 -4.60 -8.71
C PHE A 424 -31.77 -5.88 -8.01
N SER A 425 -30.87 -6.77 -7.65
CA SER A 425 -31.22 -7.98 -6.90
C SER A 425 -30.19 -8.22 -5.80
N LEU A 426 -30.66 -8.62 -4.62
CA LEU A 426 -29.79 -8.97 -3.50
C LEU A 426 -30.30 -10.24 -2.85
N GLY A 427 -29.43 -11.24 -2.78
CA GLY A 427 -29.66 -12.50 -2.08
C GLY A 427 -28.79 -12.61 -0.83
N TYR A 428 -29.31 -13.21 0.24
CA TYR A 428 -28.50 -13.62 1.38
C TYR A 428 -28.93 -14.97 1.96
N TYR A 429 -27.94 -15.75 2.39
CA TYR A 429 -28.12 -16.96 3.19
C TYR A 429 -27.70 -16.68 4.63
N LEU A 430 -28.61 -16.93 5.57
CA LEU A 430 -28.30 -16.95 7.00
C LEU A 430 -27.92 -18.38 7.38
N CYS A 431 -26.74 -18.56 7.95
CA CYS A 431 -26.28 -19.81 8.55
C CYS A 431 -26.30 -19.72 10.08
N CYS A 432 -26.92 -20.71 10.72
CA CYS A 432 -26.97 -20.88 12.17
C CYS A 432 -26.37 -22.23 12.55
N THR A 433 -25.22 -22.24 13.25
CA THR A 433 -24.41 -23.47 13.44
C THR A 433 -24.92 -24.43 14.51
N TYR A 434 -25.93 -24.04 15.29
CA TYR A 434 -26.47 -24.83 16.40
C TYR A 434 -27.97 -25.11 16.30
N ASP A 435 -28.62 -24.57 15.26
CA ASP A 435 -30.05 -24.72 14.98
C ASP A 435 -30.27 -24.53 13.48
N ASP A 436 -30.20 -25.63 12.72
CA ASP A 436 -30.32 -25.62 11.27
C ASP A 436 -31.67 -25.10 10.78
N THR A 437 -32.73 -25.18 11.61
CA THR A 437 -34.06 -24.64 11.27
C THR A 437 -34.07 -23.12 11.21
N ALA A 438 -33.08 -22.46 11.82
CA ALA A 438 -32.89 -21.02 11.74
C ALA A 438 -32.11 -20.58 10.49
N SER A 439 -31.51 -21.51 9.74
CA SER A 439 -30.79 -21.23 8.51
C SER A 439 -31.75 -21.07 7.33
N ALA A 440 -31.61 -20.01 6.53
CA ALA A 440 -32.52 -19.74 5.43
C ALA A 440 -31.91 -18.84 4.35
N TYR A 441 -32.19 -19.16 3.08
CA TYR A 441 -31.95 -18.29 1.93
C TYR A 441 -33.11 -17.32 1.72
N ARG A 442 -32.81 -16.05 1.44
CA ARG A 442 -33.79 -15.00 1.15
C ARG A 442 -33.23 -14.07 0.08
N TYR A 443 -34.09 -13.60 -0.81
CA TYR A 443 -33.70 -12.64 -1.84
C TYR A 443 -34.79 -11.60 -2.05
N HIS A 444 -34.42 -10.47 -2.66
CA HIS A 444 -35.34 -9.44 -3.10
C HIS A 444 -34.86 -8.84 -4.43
N ARG A 445 -35.79 -8.71 -5.37
CA ARG A 445 -35.55 -8.11 -6.70
C ARG A 445 -36.33 -6.80 -6.79
N GLY A 446 -35.63 -5.71 -7.03
CA GLY A 446 -36.17 -4.36 -7.11
C GLY A 446 -35.11 -3.30 -6.79
N GLU A 447 -35.41 -2.06 -7.16
CA GLU A 447 -34.54 -0.89 -6.90
C GLU A 447 -34.27 -0.67 -5.40
N ASP A 448 -35.17 -1.16 -4.54
CA ASP A 448 -35.06 -1.07 -3.08
C ASP A 448 -34.33 -2.27 -2.43
N CYS A 449 -33.71 -3.17 -3.22
CA CYS A 449 -33.03 -4.38 -2.72
C CYS A 449 -31.99 -4.11 -1.62
N VAL A 450 -31.19 -3.06 -1.75
CA VAL A 450 -30.21 -2.64 -0.72
C VAL A 450 -30.92 -2.17 0.55
N SER A 451 -32.00 -1.39 0.42
CA SER A 451 -32.81 -0.90 1.55
C SER A 451 -33.46 -2.06 2.31
N TRP A 452 -34.05 -3.00 1.57
CA TRP A 452 -34.63 -4.22 2.11
C TRP A 452 -33.59 -5.01 2.92
N PHE A 453 -32.40 -5.23 2.36
CA PHE A 453 -31.33 -5.99 3.01
C PHE A 453 -30.86 -5.33 4.31
N VAL A 454 -30.60 -4.02 4.29
CA VAL A 454 -30.19 -3.26 5.48
C VAL A 454 -31.24 -3.36 6.59
N ASN A 455 -32.52 -3.28 6.25
CA ASN A 455 -33.59 -3.46 7.23
C ASN A 455 -33.64 -4.88 7.80
N LYS A 456 -33.45 -5.92 6.96
CA LYS A 456 -33.36 -7.31 7.44
C LYS A 456 -32.19 -7.51 8.38
N LEU A 457 -31.02 -6.92 8.11
CA LEU A 457 -29.87 -6.95 9.01
C LEU A 457 -30.15 -6.26 10.35
N ARG A 458 -30.85 -5.11 10.34
CA ARG A 458 -31.27 -4.43 11.57
C ARG A 458 -32.14 -5.35 12.43
N VAL A 459 -33.23 -5.89 11.86
CA VAL A 459 -34.13 -6.83 12.57
C VAL A 459 -33.36 -8.05 13.08
N PHE A 460 -32.46 -8.59 12.27
CA PHE A 460 -31.65 -9.75 12.65
C PHE A 460 -30.72 -9.45 13.84
N ALA A 461 -30.06 -8.29 13.86
CA ALA A 461 -29.21 -7.87 14.97
C ALA A 461 -29.98 -7.85 16.31
N HIS A 462 -31.24 -7.37 16.33
CA HIS A 462 -32.08 -7.43 17.52
C HIS A 462 -32.44 -8.86 17.94
N ARG A 463 -32.74 -9.75 16.98
CA ARG A 463 -33.04 -11.16 17.28
C ARG A 463 -31.84 -11.87 17.90
N VAL A 464 -30.65 -11.66 17.33
CA VAL A 464 -29.39 -12.22 17.84
C VAL A 464 -29.07 -11.67 19.24
N LYS A 465 -29.29 -10.36 19.46
CA LYS A 465 -29.14 -9.74 20.78
C LYS A 465 -30.00 -10.42 21.84
N ASN A 466 -31.27 -10.66 21.54
CA ASN A 466 -32.20 -11.32 22.46
C ASN A 466 -31.73 -12.74 22.78
N LYS A 467 -31.33 -13.52 21.76
CA LYS A 467 -30.79 -14.87 21.97
C LYS A 467 -29.52 -14.86 22.85
N PHE A 468 -28.57 -13.97 22.62
CA PHE A 468 -27.36 -13.87 23.45
C PHE A 468 -27.58 -13.30 24.86
N SER A 469 -28.75 -12.74 25.15
CA SER A 469 -29.08 -12.20 26.48
C SER A 469 -29.72 -13.27 27.38
N ILE A 470 -30.17 -14.39 26.80
CA ILE A 470 -30.66 -15.56 27.52
C ILE A 470 -29.44 -16.37 27.97
N ASN A 471 -29.26 -16.56 29.28
CA ASN A 471 -28.20 -17.38 29.84
C ASN A 471 -28.75 -18.78 30.15
N ILE A 472 -28.52 -19.73 29.25
CA ILE A 472 -28.95 -21.12 29.46
C ILE A 472 -28.01 -21.76 30.48
N ALA A 473 -28.59 -22.31 31.55
CA ALA A 473 -27.85 -23.00 32.59
C ALA A 473 -27.13 -24.22 32.02
N MET A 474 -25.98 -24.54 32.61
CA MET A 474 -25.22 -25.73 32.24
C MET A 474 -26.06 -26.99 32.42
N VAL A 475 -26.06 -27.84 31.41
CA VAL A 475 -26.66 -29.19 31.49
C VAL A 475 -25.90 -30.00 32.54
N GLU A 476 -26.56 -30.95 33.21
CA GLU A 476 -25.87 -31.84 34.13
C GLU A 476 -24.77 -32.63 33.42
N LEU A 477 -23.57 -32.64 34.02
CA LEU A 477 -22.41 -33.34 33.49
C LEU A 477 -22.67 -34.85 33.50
N THR A 478 -22.23 -35.54 32.44
CA THR A 478 -22.16 -37.00 32.45
C THR A 478 -21.08 -37.49 33.43
N GLU A 479 -21.11 -38.76 33.82
CA GLU A 479 -20.08 -39.33 34.71
C GLU A 479 -18.67 -39.28 34.11
N ASP A 480 -18.56 -39.40 32.78
CA ASP A 480 -17.31 -39.25 32.05
C ASP A 480 -16.80 -37.80 32.11
N GLU A 481 -17.67 -36.81 31.90
CA GLU A 481 -17.29 -35.38 31.96
C GLU A 481 -16.93 -34.94 33.40
N LYS A 482 -17.59 -35.50 34.41
CA LYS A 482 -17.22 -35.30 35.83
C LYS A 482 -15.82 -35.84 36.09
N SER A 483 -15.53 -37.04 35.60
CA SER A 483 -14.21 -37.68 35.73
C SER A 483 -13.13 -36.88 34.99
N GLU A 484 -13.42 -36.42 33.77
CA GLU A 484 -12.54 -35.54 32.99
C GLU A 484 -12.23 -34.24 33.76
N PHE A 485 -13.25 -33.59 34.33
CA PHE A 485 -13.08 -32.36 35.10
C PHE A 485 -12.18 -32.55 36.33
N LEU A 486 -12.35 -33.66 37.07
CA LEU A 486 -11.58 -33.95 38.29
C LEU A 486 -10.13 -34.31 37.98
N LEU A 487 -9.89 -35.08 36.91
CA LEU A 487 -8.56 -35.53 36.51
C LEU A 487 -7.78 -34.52 35.65
N ALA A 488 -8.44 -33.45 35.18
CA ALA A 488 -7.83 -32.47 34.30
C ALA A 488 -6.60 -31.80 34.90
N THR A 489 -5.47 -31.93 34.23
CA THR A 489 -4.21 -31.26 34.60
C THR A 489 -4.04 -29.91 33.92
N HIS A 490 -4.80 -29.64 32.86
CA HIS A 490 -4.66 -28.44 32.02
C HIS A 490 -6.00 -27.75 31.78
N CYS A 491 -5.96 -26.42 31.66
CA CYS A 491 -7.11 -25.61 31.28
C CYS A 491 -7.40 -25.72 29.78
N HIS A 492 -8.64 -26.05 29.40
CA HIS A 492 -9.01 -26.20 27.98
C HIS A 492 -8.97 -24.87 27.18
N VAL A 493 -9.22 -23.72 27.83
CA VAL A 493 -9.20 -22.38 27.19
C VAL A 493 -7.78 -21.96 26.81
N CYS A 494 -6.85 -21.94 27.77
CA CYS A 494 -5.49 -21.43 27.55
C CYS A 494 -4.44 -22.53 27.31
N GLY A 495 -4.78 -23.80 27.53
CA GLY A 495 -3.88 -24.95 27.37
C GLY A 495 -2.76 -25.05 28.43
N LYS A 496 -2.78 -24.22 29.47
CA LYS A 496 -1.74 -24.20 30.52
C LYS A 496 -2.10 -25.16 31.66
N PRO A 497 -1.10 -25.76 32.35
CA PRO A 497 -1.35 -26.59 33.51
C PRO A 497 -1.95 -25.78 34.66
N PHE A 498 -2.85 -26.40 35.41
CA PHE A 498 -3.38 -25.84 36.65
C PHE A 498 -2.29 -25.85 37.73
N GLN A 499 -1.99 -24.70 38.33
CA GLN A 499 -1.15 -24.64 39.53
C GLN A 499 -1.97 -25.03 40.77
N PRO A 500 -1.32 -25.44 41.88
CA PRO A 500 -2.02 -25.83 43.12
C PRO A 500 -2.98 -24.75 43.65
N GLU A 501 -2.65 -23.48 43.44
CA GLU A 501 -3.45 -22.32 43.83
C GLU A 501 -4.58 -21.94 42.85
N ASP A 502 -4.63 -22.55 41.66
CA ASP A 502 -5.62 -22.21 40.64
C ASP A 502 -7.01 -22.77 40.96
N LYS A 503 -8.02 -21.90 40.99
CA LYS A 503 -9.42 -22.33 41.06
C LYS A 503 -9.90 -22.87 39.71
N ARG A 504 -10.09 -24.20 39.64
CA ARG A 504 -10.70 -24.90 38.51
C ARG A 504 -12.21 -24.66 38.47
N VAL A 505 -12.73 -24.24 37.32
CA VAL A 505 -14.17 -23.99 37.09
C VAL A 505 -14.67 -24.71 35.86
N ARG A 506 -15.98 -24.96 35.80
CA ARG A 506 -16.66 -25.66 34.69
C ARG A 506 -17.13 -24.62 33.68
N ASP A 507 -16.49 -24.59 32.51
CA ASP A 507 -16.91 -23.73 31.40
C ASP A 507 -18.02 -24.42 30.59
N HIS A 508 -19.00 -23.63 30.14
CA HIS A 508 -20.12 -24.15 29.36
C HIS A 508 -20.62 -23.11 28.35
N CYS A 509 -21.33 -23.60 27.34
CA CYS A 509 -21.96 -22.76 26.34
C CYS A 509 -23.23 -22.10 26.89
N HIS A 510 -23.26 -20.77 26.98
CA HIS A 510 -24.47 -20.06 27.43
C HIS A 510 -25.64 -20.11 26.43
N LEU A 511 -25.43 -20.61 25.21
CA LEU A 511 -26.47 -20.78 24.18
C LEU A 511 -27.07 -22.19 24.13
N THR A 512 -26.35 -23.21 24.59
CA THR A 512 -26.82 -24.62 24.52
C THR A 512 -26.78 -25.33 25.86
N GLY A 513 -26.19 -24.72 26.89
CA GLY A 513 -25.92 -25.34 28.19
C GLY A 513 -24.82 -26.41 28.17
N ARG A 514 -24.27 -26.76 27.00
CA ARG A 514 -23.28 -27.84 26.84
C ARG A 514 -21.97 -27.52 27.57
N TYR A 515 -21.47 -28.48 28.36
CA TYR A 515 -20.16 -28.40 28.98
C TYR A 515 -19.03 -28.37 27.93
N ARG A 516 -18.07 -27.46 28.13
CA ARG A 516 -16.93 -27.25 27.21
C ARG A 516 -15.62 -27.79 27.75
N GLY A 517 -15.45 -27.73 29.07
CA GLY A 517 -14.25 -28.25 29.72
C GLY A 517 -13.83 -27.52 31.00
N PRO A 518 -12.77 -28.00 31.64
CA PRO A 518 -12.20 -27.40 32.84
C PRO A 518 -11.41 -26.13 32.49
N ALA A 519 -11.64 -25.03 33.20
CA ALA A 519 -10.97 -23.76 32.94
C ALA A 519 -10.39 -23.12 34.20
N HIS A 520 -9.37 -22.27 34.04
CA HIS A 520 -9.01 -21.31 35.09
C HIS A 520 -10.19 -20.36 35.30
N SER A 521 -10.48 -19.99 36.55
CA SER A 521 -11.52 -19.00 36.85
C SER A 521 -11.38 -17.71 36.02
N ARG A 522 -10.14 -17.20 35.86
CA ARG A 522 -9.87 -16.02 35.01
C ARG A 522 -10.06 -16.30 33.52
N CYS A 523 -9.69 -17.47 33.02
CA CYS A 523 -9.89 -17.83 31.61
C CYS A 523 -11.38 -17.90 31.28
N ASN A 524 -12.17 -18.56 32.13
CA ASN A 524 -13.63 -18.66 32.01
C ASN A 524 -14.29 -17.27 31.98
N LEU A 525 -13.87 -16.34 32.83
CA LEU A 525 -14.43 -14.97 32.85
C LEU A 525 -14.11 -14.16 31.58
N ASN A 526 -13.01 -14.47 30.91
CA ASN A 526 -12.56 -13.80 29.70
C ASN A 526 -13.03 -14.50 28.42
N TYR A 527 -13.41 -15.77 28.50
CA TYR A 527 -13.95 -16.57 27.40
C TYR A 527 -15.45 -16.29 27.25
N ARG A 528 -15.78 -15.18 26.58
CA ARG A 528 -17.16 -14.68 26.45
C ARG A 528 -17.65 -14.79 25.02
N ASN A 529 -18.97 -14.96 24.86
CA ASN A 529 -19.65 -14.89 23.57
C ASN A 529 -19.35 -13.55 22.88
N VAL A 530 -18.99 -13.64 21.60
CA VAL A 530 -18.73 -12.48 20.76
C VAL A 530 -20.06 -11.98 20.17
N TYR A 531 -20.47 -10.77 20.52
CA TYR A 531 -21.65 -10.10 19.95
C TYR A 531 -21.35 -9.54 18.55
N ALA A 532 -20.93 -10.40 17.62
CA ALA A 532 -20.62 -9.99 16.25
C ALA A 532 -21.25 -10.94 15.21
N ILE A 533 -21.79 -10.35 14.16
CA ILE A 533 -22.37 -11.07 13.01
C ILE A 533 -21.51 -10.74 11.79
N PRO A 534 -20.70 -11.68 11.28
CA PRO A 534 -20.00 -11.53 10.02
C PRO A 534 -21.00 -11.64 8.86
N VAL A 535 -20.87 -10.72 7.91
CA VAL A 535 -21.64 -10.62 6.66
C VAL A 535 -20.64 -10.70 5.52
N PHE A 536 -20.59 -11.83 4.83
CA PHE A 536 -19.65 -12.11 3.76
C PHE A 536 -20.24 -11.73 2.41
N PHE A 537 -19.47 -10.96 1.63
CA PHE A 537 -19.62 -10.80 0.20
C PHE A 537 -18.31 -11.21 -0.48
N HIS A 538 -18.38 -11.72 -1.70
CA HIS A 538 -17.18 -12.08 -2.46
C HIS A 538 -16.67 -10.88 -3.26
N ASN A 539 -15.45 -10.40 -2.96
CA ASN A 539 -14.89 -9.15 -3.51
C ASN A 539 -15.62 -7.86 -3.03
N LEU A 540 -16.17 -7.90 -1.81
CA LEU A 540 -16.84 -6.79 -1.14
C LEU A 540 -16.12 -5.45 -1.34
N SER A 541 -14.83 -5.40 -1.00
CA SER A 541 -14.08 -4.15 -0.89
C SER A 541 -13.83 -3.47 -2.23
N GLY A 542 -13.98 -4.20 -3.35
CA GLY A 542 -13.78 -3.68 -4.71
C GLY A 542 -15.08 -3.60 -5.53
N TYR A 543 -16.22 -4.01 -4.98
CA TYR A 543 -17.50 -4.02 -5.69
C TYR A 543 -18.69 -3.69 -4.75
N ASP A 544 -19.21 -4.66 -3.98
CA ASP A 544 -20.48 -4.52 -3.26
C ASP A 544 -20.49 -3.42 -2.18
N ALA A 545 -19.33 -3.17 -1.56
CA ALA A 545 -19.23 -2.14 -0.53
C ALA A 545 -19.66 -0.77 -1.03
N HIS A 546 -19.44 -0.46 -2.31
CA HIS A 546 -19.79 0.81 -2.92
C HIS A 546 -21.31 1.04 -2.97
N PHE A 547 -22.12 -0.02 -3.03
CA PHE A 547 -23.58 0.06 -3.06
C PHE A 547 -24.21 0.05 -1.66
N VAL A 548 -23.65 -0.73 -0.73
CA VAL A 548 -24.31 -0.99 0.57
C VAL A 548 -23.87 -0.03 1.68
N VAL A 549 -22.63 0.48 1.63
CA VAL A 549 -22.04 1.26 2.73
C VAL A 549 -22.82 2.55 3.02
N GLU A 550 -23.32 3.23 1.99
CA GLU A 550 -24.07 4.46 2.16
C GLU A 550 -25.33 4.24 2.96
N LYS A 551 -26.11 3.22 2.58
CA LYS A 551 -27.35 2.90 3.28
C LYS A 551 -27.08 2.50 4.73
N ILE A 552 -26.04 1.71 5.01
CA ILE A 552 -25.65 1.33 6.37
C ILE A 552 -25.16 2.53 7.20
N ALA A 553 -24.42 3.45 6.58
CA ALA A 553 -23.90 4.61 7.28
C ALA A 553 -25.02 5.58 7.69
N ASN A 554 -26.05 5.72 6.84
CA ASN A 554 -27.18 6.61 7.06
C ASN A 554 -28.29 6.02 7.94
N ASP A 555 -28.63 4.75 7.75
CA ASP A 555 -29.79 4.12 8.41
C ASP A 555 -29.52 3.75 9.88
N PHE A 556 -28.30 3.39 10.24
CA PHE A 556 -27.96 3.07 11.63
C PHE A 556 -27.37 4.28 12.35
N GLU A 557 -27.62 4.43 13.65
CA GLU A 557 -27.01 5.49 14.45
C GLU A 557 -25.47 5.42 14.47
N ASP A 558 -24.82 6.59 14.59
CA ASP A 558 -23.37 6.83 14.64
C ASP A 558 -22.55 6.46 13.39
N GLY A 559 -21.25 6.75 13.44
CA GLY A 559 -20.30 6.48 12.35
C GLY A 559 -20.05 4.98 12.11
N VAL A 560 -19.42 4.69 10.97
CA VAL A 560 -18.97 3.35 10.60
C VAL A 560 -17.50 3.17 10.99
N ASP A 561 -17.17 2.02 11.59
CA ASP A 561 -15.78 1.64 11.87
C ASP A 561 -15.13 1.11 10.58
N LEU A 562 -14.05 1.75 10.12
CA LEU A 562 -13.34 1.36 8.88
C LEU A 562 -11.99 0.70 9.16
N LEU A 563 -11.61 -0.23 8.28
CA LEU A 563 -10.25 -0.69 8.04
C LEU A 563 -9.88 -0.28 6.59
N PRO A 564 -9.41 0.96 6.38
CA PRO A 564 -9.22 1.51 5.05
C PRO A 564 -7.89 1.08 4.42
N LEU A 565 -7.94 0.72 3.13
CA LEU A 565 -6.76 0.65 2.25
C LEU A 565 -6.64 1.95 1.46
N THR A 566 -7.76 2.44 0.94
CA THR A 566 -7.88 3.76 0.30
C THR A 566 -9.16 4.44 0.77
N LYS A 567 -9.47 5.63 0.23
CA LYS A 567 -10.76 6.31 0.48
C LYS A 567 -11.96 5.54 -0.08
N GLU A 568 -11.77 4.61 -1.02
CA GLU A 568 -12.84 3.86 -1.69
C GLU A 568 -12.79 2.35 -1.39
N ASN A 569 -11.59 1.79 -1.21
CA ASN A 569 -11.42 0.37 -0.90
C ASN A 569 -11.21 0.21 0.61
N TYR A 570 -12.22 -0.32 1.29
CA TYR A 570 -12.17 -0.55 2.72
C TYR A 570 -13.06 -1.71 3.13
N ILE A 571 -12.72 -2.32 4.27
CA ILE A 571 -13.59 -3.24 4.99
C ILE A 571 -14.19 -2.46 6.16
N PHE A 572 -15.45 -2.71 6.50
CA PHE A 572 -16.13 -1.90 7.50
C PHE A 572 -16.98 -2.72 8.46
N SER A 573 -17.34 -2.09 9.57
CA SER A 573 -18.23 -2.67 10.55
C SER A 573 -19.14 -1.63 11.17
N LYS A 574 -20.36 -2.04 11.49
CA LYS A 574 -21.37 -1.18 12.11
C LYS A 574 -21.74 -1.74 13.47
N THR A 575 -21.65 -0.89 14.49
CA THR A 575 -22.18 -1.20 15.82
C THR A 575 -23.65 -0.79 15.87
N VAL A 576 -24.54 -1.73 16.12
CA VAL A 576 -26.00 -1.48 16.15
C VAL A 576 -26.39 -1.04 17.55
N LYS A 577 -26.30 0.27 17.82
CA LYS A 577 -26.59 0.83 19.15
C LYS A 577 -28.03 0.65 19.62
N GLU A 578 -28.98 0.59 18.68
CA GLU A 578 -30.39 0.30 18.94
C GLU A 578 -30.61 -1.02 19.72
N THR A 579 -29.63 -1.94 19.71
CA THR A 579 -29.67 -3.18 20.52
C THR A 579 -29.44 -2.95 22.04
N GLN A 580 -29.41 -1.70 22.50
CA GLN A 580 -29.20 -1.31 23.90
C GLN A 580 -30.43 -1.58 24.78
N THR A 581 -30.25 -2.34 25.86
CA THR A 581 -31.29 -2.56 26.87
C THR A 581 -30.84 -2.18 28.30
N ASP A 582 -29.51 -2.25 28.60
CA ASP A 582 -29.03 -2.23 30.01
C ASP A 582 -27.94 -1.17 30.30
N GLY A 583 -27.67 -0.22 29.39
CA GLY A 583 -26.65 0.82 29.58
C GLY A 583 -25.18 0.37 29.60
N LYS A 584 -24.89 -0.94 29.45
CA LYS A 584 -23.52 -1.48 29.37
C LYS A 584 -23.01 -1.54 27.92
N TRP A 585 -21.87 -0.91 27.68
CA TRP A 585 -21.29 -0.74 26.34
C TRP A 585 -20.69 -2.02 25.72
N ASP A 586 -20.44 -3.07 26.49
CA ASP A 586 -19.78 -4.31 26.06
C ASP A 586 -20.72 -5.32 25.38
N ARG A 587 -21.97 -4.92 25.11
CA ARG A 587 -23.08 -5.81 24.77
C ARG A 587 -23.84 -5.44 23.49
N TYR A 588 -23.31 -4.51 22.69
CA TYR A 588 -23.89 -4.16 21.37
C TYR A 588 -23.60 -5.24 20.34
N VAL A 589 -24.56 -5.50 19.45
CA VAL A 589 -24.32 -6.35 18.28
C VAL A 589 -23.53 -5.56 17.23
N LYS A 590 -22.44 -6.16 16.76
CA LYS A 590 -21.57 -5.59 15.73
C LYS A 590 -21.70 -6.36 14.42
N LEU A 591 -22.22 -5.70 13.38
CA LEU A 591 -22.21 -6.21 12.01
C LEU A 591 -20.82 -6.01 11.42
N ARG A 592 -20.17 -7.08 10.97
CA ARG A 592 -18.84 -7.04 10.33
C ARG A 592 -19.01 -7.43 8.87
N PHE A 593 -18.83 -6.47 7.97
CA PHE A 593 -18.83 -6.78 6.54
C PHE A 593 -17.45 -7.31 6.21
N VAL A 594 -17.38 -8.51 5.65
CA VAL A 594 -16.14 -9.25 5.41
C VAL A 594 -16.06 -9.61 3.94
N ASP A 595 -14.87 -9.43 3.38
CA ASP A 595 -14.58 -9.75 1.99
C ASP A 595 -14.03 -11.18 1.92
N SER A 596 -14.83 -12.14 1.43
CA SER A 596 -14.42 -13.54 1.34
C SER A 596 -13.26 -13.77 0.36
N TYR A 597 -13.08 -12.88 -0.62
CA TYR A 597 -11.95 -12.93 -1.57
C TYR A 597 -10.60 -12.67 -0.86
N LYS A 598 -10.60 -11.96 0.28
CA LYS A 598 -9.41 -11.79 1.13
C LYS A 598 -9.04 -13.06 1.90
N PHE A 599 -9.88 -14.10 1.83
CA PHE A 599 -9.57 -15.43 2.30
C PHE A 599 -9.24 -16.37 1.15
N LEU A 600 -10.07 -16.36 0.12
CA LEU A 600 -10.02 -17.28 -1.01
C LEU A 600 -9.91 -16.48 -2.30
N ALA A 601 -8.69 -16.21 -2.75
CA ALA A 601 -8.39 -15.32 -3.87
C ALA A 601 -8.56 -16.00 -5.25
N ALA A 602 -9.77 -16.51 -5.52
CA ALA A 602 -10.20 -17.09 -6.80
C ALA A 602 -11.70 -16.82 -6.99
N SER A 603 -12.24 -16.97 -8.20
CA SER A 603 -13.69 -16.81 -8.44
C SER A 603 -14.49 -17.88 -7.69
N ILE A 604 -15.75 -17.57 -7.34
CA ILE A 604 -16.67 -18.53 -6.72
C ILE A 604 -16.78 -19.80 -7.57
N GLU A 605 -16.88 -19.68 -8.89
CA GLU A 605 -16.88 -20.79 -9.84
C GLU A 605 -15.65 -21.70 -9.70
N THR A 606 -14.44 -21.11 -9.74
CA THR A 606 -13.19 -21.88 -9.57
C THR A 606 -13.20 -22.61 -8.23
N LEU A 607 -13.66 -21.95 -7.16
CA LEU A 607 -13.72 -22.53 -5.83
C LEU A 607 -14.77 -23.65 -5.71
N ALA A 608 -15.95 -23.47 -6.32
CA ALA A 608 -17.02 -24.46 -6.37
C ALA A 608 -16.58 -25.71 -7.14
N SER A 609 -15.85 -25.54 -8.25
CA SER A 609 -15.31 -26.64 -9.06
C SER A 609 -14.37 -27.57 -8.27
N TYR A 610 -13.78 -27.08 -7.19
CA TYR A 610 -12.88 -27.86 -6.34
C TYR A 610 -13.60 -28.66 -5.25
N LEU A 611 -14.89 -28.41 -5.03
CA LEU A 611 -15.69 -29.14 -4.05
C LEU A 611 -16.32 -30.37 -4.70
N ASN A 612 -16.18 -31.51 -4.03
CA ASN A 612 -17.00 -32.66 -4.39
C ASN A 612 -18.47 -32.34 -4.16
N LYS A 613 -19.34 -32.90 -4.99
CA LYS A 613 -20.78 -32.61 -4.91
C LYS A 613 -21.33 -32.87 -3.51
N ASP A 614 -20.88 -33.88 -2.78
CA ASP A 614 -21.36 -34.22 -1.42
C ASP A 614 -21.10 -33.12 -0.39
N LYS A 615 -20.16 -32.21 -0.69
CA LYS A 615 -19.83 -31.05 0.15
C LYS A 615 -20.74 -29.84 -0.10
N LEU A 616 -21.56 -29.85 -1.16
CA LEU A 616 -22.56 -28.80 -1.47
C LEU A 616 -23.85 -29.01 -0.67
N ARG A 617 -23.73 -29.07 0.66
CA ARG A 617 -24.82 -29.46 1.57
C ARG A 617 -25.94 -28.43 1.58
N ILE A 618 -25.58 -27.15 1.59
CA ILE A 618 -26.53 -26.04 1.66
C ILE A 618 -27.28 -25.94 0.32
N THR A 619 -26.56 -25.98 -0.80
CA THR A 619 -27.17 -25.92 -2.14
C THR A 619 -28.12 -27.11 -2.35
N ARG A 620 -27.71 -28.34 -2.00
CA ARG A 620 -28.59 -29.52 -2.08
C ARG A 620 -29.84 -29.39 -1.21
N SER A 621 -29.69 -28.88 0.01
CA SER A 621 -30.84 -28.70 0.91
C SER A 621 -31.80 -27.64 0.41
N ALA A 622 -31.30 -26.57 -0.22
CA ALA A 622 -32.13 -25.50 -0.77
C ALA A 622 -32.91 -25.95 -2.01
N TYR A 623 -32.37 -26.90 -2.77
CA TYR A 623 -32.96 -27.47 -3.98
C TYR A 623 -33.23 -28.97 -3.86
N ALA A 624 -33.75 -29.39 -2.71
CA ALA A 624 -34.02 -30.81 -2.43
C ALA A 624 -35.05 -31.43 -3.39
N ASP A 625 -35.86 -30.58 -4.03
CA ASP A 625 -36.89 -30.98 -4.99
C ASP A 625 -36.36 -31.20 -6.42
N LEU A 626 -35.10 -30.82 -6.72
CA LEU A 626 -34.48 -31.02 -8.04
C LEU A 626 -33.93 -32.43 -8.20
N SER A 627 -33.95 -32.95 -9.43
CA SER A 627 -33.29 -34.21 -9.77
C SER A 627 -31.76 -34.08 -9.66
N ALA A 628 -31.05 -35.21 -9.56
CA ALA A 628 -29.58 -35.20 -9.54
C ALA A 628 -28.96 -34.64 -10.84
N GLU A 629 -29.67 -34.76 -11.96
CA GLU A 629 -29.27 -34.23 -13.27
C GLU A 629 -29.51 -32.71 -13.35
N ASP A 630 -30.66 -32.23 -12.87
CA ASP A 630 -30.94 -30.79 -12.81
C ASP A 630 -30.03 -30.06 -11.82
N LEU A 631 -29.70 -30.71 -10.70
CA LEU A 631 -28.71 -30.20 -9.76
C LEU A 631 -27.31 -30.16 -10.40
N ASP A 632 -26.97 -31.11 -11.28
CA ASP A 632 -25.71 -31.07 -12.03
C ASP A 632 -25.68 -29.87 -12.97
N LEU A 633 -26.78 -29.61 -13.70
CA LEU A 633 -26.93 -28.42 -14.54
C LEU A 633 -26.81 -27.11 -13.74
N LEU A 634 -27.35 -27.07 -12.53
CA LEU A 634 -27.29 -25.92 -11.63
C LEU A 634 -25.89 -25.68 -11.03
N THR A 635 -25.07 -26.73 -10.95
CA THR A 635 -23.64 -26.66 -10.56
C THR A 635 -22.69 -26.40 -11.73
N ARG A 636 -23.20 -26.43 -12.96
CA ARG A 636 -22.47 -26.03 -14.16
C ARG A 636 -22.74 -24.56 -14.44
N GLU A 637 -21.86 -23.96 -15.23
CA GLU A 637 -21.97 -22.57 -15.68
C GLU A 637 -23.35 -22.32 -16.30
N GLY A 638 -24.27 -21.73 -15.52
CA GLY A 638 -25.46 -21.07 -16.04
C GLY A 638 -25.04 -19.89 -16.91
N VAL A 639 -25.82 -19.54 -17.91
CA VAL A 639 -25.47 -18.54 -18.91
C VAL A 639 -26.40 -17.33 -18.74
N PHE A 640 -25.92 -16.27 -18.08
CA PHE A 640 -26.65 -15.02 -17.87
C PHE A 640 -26.16 -13.91 -18.82
N PRO A 641 -27.05 -13.24 -19.58
CA PRO A 641 -26.65 -12.27 -20.59
C PRO A 641 -26.45 -10.87 -19.99
N TYR A 642 -25.39 -10.68 -19.19
CA TYR A 642 -25.14 -9.43 -18.46
C TYR A 642 -25.17 -8.17 -19.35
N GLU A 643 -24.59 -8.22 -20.56
CA GLU A 643 -24.59 -7.07 -21.48
C GLU A 643 -25.92 -6.84 -22.21
N TYR A 644 -26.78 -7.86 -22.24
CA TYR A 644 -28.14 -7.73 -22.73
C TYR A 644 -29.01 -7.04 -21.69
N VAL A 645 -28.89 -7.39 -20.41
CA VAL A 645 -29.67 -6.84 -19.30
C VAL A 645 -29.17 -5.44 -18.90
N ASP A 646 -29.41 -4.48 -19.79
CA ASP A 646 -29.12 -3.05 -19.58
C ASP A 646 -30.30 -2.25 -19.01
N GLY A 647 -31.41 -2.92 -18.69
CA GLY A 647 -32.61 -2.31 -18.12
C GLY A 647 -33.57 -3.34 -17.52
N ALA A 648 -34.41 -2.91 -16.57
CA ALA A 648 -35.31 -3.77 -15.82
C ALA A 648 -36.40 -4.44 -16.68
N ASP A 649 -36.79 -3.81 -17.80
CA ASP A 649 -37.80 -4.37 -18.71
C ASP A 649 -37.36 -5.69 -19.34
N LYS A 650 -36.06 -5.84 -19.61
CA LYS A 650 -35.48 -7.06 -20.20
C LYS A 650 -35.51 -8.28 -19.27
N LEU A 651 -35.67 -8.05 -17.96
CA LEU A 651 -35.88 -9.13 -16.99
C LEU A 651 -37.31 -9.70 -17.04
N ARG A 652 -38.20 -9.09 -17.84
CA ARG A 652 -39.58 -9.53 -18.07
C ARG A 652 -39.76 -10.22 -19.43
N ASP A 653 -38.70 -10.32 -20.22
CA ASP A 653 -38.76 -10.98 -21.52
C ASP A 653 -39.08 -12.47 -21.33
N THR A 654 -40.04 -12.96 -22.11
CA THR A 654 -40.55 -14.35 -22.01
C THR A 654 -39.81 -15.32 -22.92
N GLU A 655 -38.85 -14.83 -23.72
CA GLU A 655 -38.06 -15.61 -24.68
C GLU A 655 -36.56 -15.41 -24.41
N LEU A 656 -35.75 -16.45 -24.67
CA LEU A 656 -34.30 -16.36 -24.51
C LEU A 656 -33.70 -15.39 -25.55
N PRO A 657 -32.77 -14.50 -25.15
CA PRO A 657 -32.11 -13.62 -26.10
C PRO A 657 -31.24 -14.40 -27.12
N PRO A 658 -30.87 -13.80 -28.26
CA PRO A 658 -30.03 -14.46 -29.26
C PRO A 658 -28.65 -14.80 -28.69
N ARG A 659 -28.00 -15.84 -29.24
CA ARG A 659 -26.73 -16.39 -28.72
C ARG A 659 -25.63 -15.34 -28.58
N GLU A 660 -25.59 -14.36 -29.48
CA GLU A 660 -24.63 -13.27 -29.50
C GLU A 660 -24.80 -12.31 -28.32
N ALA A 661 -25.98 -12.27 -27.69
CA ALA A 661 -26.29 -11.41 -26.56
C ALA A 661 -25.82 -11.96 -25.20
N PHE A 662 -25.34 -13.20 -25.15
CA PHE A 662 -24.74 -13.81 -23.96
C PHE A 662 -23.23 -13.57 -23.84
N TYR A 663 -22.64 -12.81 -24.77
CA TYR A 663 -21.23 -12.45 -24.76
C TYR A 663 -20.93 -11.40 -23.66
N SER A 664 -19.88 -11.64 -22.85
CA SER A 664 -19.37 -10.69 -21.84
C SER A 664 -18.00 -10.17 -22.24
N SER A 665 -17.86 -8.86 -22.42
CA SER A 665 -16.58 -8.19 -22.72
C SER A 665 -15.59 -8.15 -21.55
N LEU A 666 -16.02 -8.51 -20.33
CA LEU A 666 -15.18 -8.51 -19.11
C LEU A 666 -14.33 -9.77 -18.96
N THR A 667 -14.95 -10.92 -19.25
CA THR A 667 -14.39 -12.28 -19.11
C THR A 667 -14.07 -12.90 -20.46
N ASP A 668 -14.75 -12.45 -21.52
CA ASP A 668 -14.68 -13.04 -22.86
C ASP A 668 -15.21 -14.51 -22.87
N GLU A 669 -16.09 -14.81 -21.89
CA GLU A 669 -16.67 -16.10 -21.45
C GLU A 669 -18.03 -15.84 -20.73
N THR A 670 -18.83 -16.88 -20.46
CA THR A 670 -20.21 -16.80 -19.87
C THR A 670 -20.21 -16.92 -18.32
N ALA A 671 -21.33 -16.67 -17.60
CA ALA A 671 -21.39 -16.63 -16.11
C ALA A 671 -22.81 -16.88 -15.51
N SER A 672 -22.92 -17.35 -14.24
CA SER A 672 -24.12 -18.02 -13.63
C SER A 672 -24.74 -17.38 -12.36
N GLU A 673 -26.02 -17.68 -12.07
CA GLU A 673 -26.89 -17.06 -11.03
C GLU A 673 -26.90 -17.70 -9.60
N THR A 674 -26.10 -18.73 -9.29
CA THR A 674 -26.19 -19.53 -8.02
C THR A 674 -25.15 -19.20 -6.93
N ASP A 675 -24.50 -18.04 -7.04
CA ASP A 675 -23.27 -17.70 -6.31
C ASP A 675 -23.40 -17.59 -4.78
N VAL A 676 -24.55 -17.16 -4.24
CA VAL A 676 -24.73 -17.02 -2.78
C VAL A 676 -24.63 -18.37 -2.05
N LEU A 677 -25.27 -19.40 -2.60
CA LEU A 677 -25.31 -20.73 -1.97
C LEU A 677 -23.97 -21.44 -2.13
N PHE A 678 -23.31 -21.29 -3.29
CA PHE A 678 -21.94 -21.76 -3.47
C PHE A 678 -20.97 -21.06 -2.53
N LEU A 679 -21.07 -19.74 -2.38
CA LEU A 679 -20.24 -19.01 -1.42
C LEU A 679 -20.44 -19.54 0.01
N ALA A 680 -21.69 -19.80 0.42
CA ALA A 680 -21.98 -20.38 1.73
C ALA A 680 -21.38 -21.78 1.87
N ASP A 681 -21.57 -22.68 0.90
CA ASP A 681 -20.99 -24.02 0.92
C ASP A 681 -19.46 -23.97 0.97
N ILE A 682 -18.82 -23.18 0.10
CA ILE A 682 -17.36 -23.01 0.05
C ILE A 682 -16.83 -22.51 1.39
N PHE A 683 -17.45 -21.47 1.95
CA PHE A 683 -16.92 -20.84 3.15
C PHE A 683 -17.20 -21.66 4.41
N GLU A 684 -18.33 -22.38 4.52
CA GLU A 684 -18.56 -23.31 5.63
C GLU A 684 -17.62 -24.51 5.57
N ASN A 685 -17.38 -25.10 4.39
CA ASN A 685 -16.36 -26.14 4.22
C ASN A 685 -14.95 -25.63 4.60
N PHE A 686 -14.65 -24.38 4.26
CA PHE A 686 -13.41 -23.71 4.64
C PHE A 686 -13.31 -23.52 6.16
N ARG A 687 -14.39 -23.13 6.84
CA ARG A 687 -14.46 -23.00 8.32
C ARG A 687 -14.22 -24.35 9.01
N ASP A 688 -14.83 -25.41 8.51
CA ASP A 688 -14.67 -26.77 9.05
C ASP A 688 -13.22 -27.26 8.90
N ALA A 689 -12.65 -27.11 7.69
CA ALA A 689 -11.26 -27.49 7.43
C ALA A 689 -10.27 -26.69 8.31
N CYS A 690 -10.53 -25.40 8.52
CA CYS A 690 -9.74 -24.53 9.38
C CYS A 690 -9.83 -24.93 10.86
N SER A 691 -11.04 -25.20 11.33
CA SER A 691 -11.29 -25.63 12.71
C SER A 691 -10.62 -26.97 13.00
N ALA A 692 -10.74 -27.94 12.07
CA ALA A 692 -10.08 -29.24 12.19
C ALA A 692 -8.55 -29.14 12.14
N SER A 693 -7.99 -28.28 11.28
CA SER A 693 -6.55 -28.19 11.07
C SER A 693 -5.83 -27.32 12.11
N TYR A 694 -6.46 -26.25 12.59
CA TYR A 694 -5.81 -25.21 13.39
C TYR A 694 -6.55 -24.87 14.70
N GLY A 695 -7.80 -25.31 14.86
CA GLY A 695 -8.60 -25.07 16.07
C GLY A 695 -8.99 -23.61 16.29
N LEU A 696 -9.23 -22.87 15.20
CA LEU A 696 -9.70 -21.48 15.16
C LEU A 696 -10.75 -21.33 14.06
N ASP A 697 -11.79 -20.54 14.30
CA ASP A 697 -12.82 -20.25 13.30
C ASP A 697 -12.43 -19.01 12.48
N PRO A 698 -12.23 -19.11 11.14
CA PRO A 698 -11.84 -17.99 10.30
C PRO A 698 -12.91 -16.89 10.22
N ALA A 699 -14.18 -17.16 10.56
CA ALA A 699 -15.25 -16.16 10.58
C ALA A 699 -15.05 -15.06 11.64
N HIS A 700 -14.12 -15.26 12.59
CA HIS A 700 -13.72 -14.21 13.54
C HIS A 700 -12.80 -13.14 12.96
N TYR A 701 -12.27 -13.34 11.75
CA TYR A 701 -11.22 -12.52 11.18
C TYR A 701 -11.74 -11.71 9.99
N TYR A 702 -11.04 -10.62 9.64
CA TYR A 702 -11.35 -9.84 8.44
C TYR A 702 -10.58 -10.33 7.21
N THR A 703 -9.48 -11.05 7.40
CA THR A 703 -8.58 -11.49 6.32
C THR A 703 -7.88 -12.79 6.71
N LEU A 704 -7.49 -13.59 5.72
CA LEU A 704 -6.72 -14.82 5.95
C LEU A 704 -5.34 -14.57 6.58
N PRO A 705 -4.57 -13.52 6.25
CA PRO A 705 -3.32 -13.23 6.95
C PRO A 705 -3.50 -12.95 8.45
N GLY A 706 -4.62 -12.32 8.86
CA GLY A 706 -4.94 -12.18 10.29
C GLY A 706 -5.20 -13.52 10.96
N TYR A 707 -5.99 -14.39 10.32
CA TYR A 707 -6.28 -15.75 10.77
C TYR A 707 -5.02 -16.61 10.88
N THR A 708 -4.21 -16.61 9.83
CA THR A 708 -2.96 -17.37 9.72
C THR A 708 -1.98 -16.98 10.82
N TRP A 709 -1.85 -15.68 11.12
CA TRP A 709 -0.96 -15.21 12.17
C TRP A 709 -1.33 -15.78 13.55
N ASP A 710 -2.62 -15.74 13.91
CA ASP A 710 -3.10 -16.31 15.17
C ASP A 710 -3.01 -17.84 15.20
N ALA A 711 -3.29 -18.51 14.08
CA ALA A 711 -3.11 -19.96 13.94
C ALA A 711 -1.65 -20.38 14.16
N MET A 712 -0.71 -19.64 13.57
CA MET A 712 0.73 -19.86 13.75
C MET A 712 1.16 -19.62 15.19
N LEU A 713 0.75 -18.50 15.83
CA LEU A 713 1.08 -18.21 17.22
C LEU A 713 0.54 -19.28 18.18
N ARG A 714 -0.71 -19.74 17.94
CA ARG A 714 -1.34 -20.81 18.73
C ARG A 714 -0.61 -22.14 18.57
N TYR A 715 -0.30 -22.52 17.33
CA TYR A 715 0.30 -23.82 17.04
C TYR A 715 1.76 -23.92 17.52
N THR A 716 2.55 -22.85 17.32
CA THR A 716 3.97 -22.83 17.71
C THR A 716 4.18 -22.49 19.18
N GLY A 717 3.23 -21.78 19.81
CA GLY A 717 3.39 -21.27 21.18
C GLY A 717 4.47 -20.19 21.32
N VAL A 718 5.01 -19.68 20.21
CA VAL A 718 6.10 -18.70 20.21
C VAL A 718 5.67 -17.39 20.86
N ARG A 719 6.60 -16.76 21.57
CA ARG A 719 6.44 -15.43 22.17
C ARG A 719 7.49 -14.50 21.59
N PHE A 720 7.06 -13.45 20.91
CA PHE A 720 7.96 -12.48 20.32
C PHE A 720 8.21 -11.32 21.27
N GLU A 721 9.48 -10.94 21.44
CA GLU A 721 9.85 -9.65 22.02
C GLU A 721 9.83 -8.60 20.91
N LEU A 722 8.87 -7.69 20.97
CA LEU A 722 8.80 -6.53 20.09
C LEU A 722 9.93 -5.55 20.43
N LEU A 723 10.53 -4.97 19.39
CA LEU A 723 11.62 -4.00 19.55
C LEU A 723 11.15 -2.77 20.32
N THR A 724 11.84 -2.47 21.43
CA THR A 724 11.57 -1.32 22.32
C THR A 724 12.48 -0.12 22.06
N ASP A 725 13.48 -0.29 21.19
CA ASP A 725 14.44 0.73 20.74
C ASP A 725 14.16 1.11 19.27
N ILE A 726 14.00 2.41 19.01
CA ILE A 726 13.72 2.93 17.67
C ILE A 726 14.90 2.68 16.72
N ASP A 727 16.14 2.72 17.21
CA ASP A 727 17.30 2.52 16.35
C ASP A 727 17.38 1.07 15.88
N MET A 728 16.91 0.10 16.68
CA MET A 728 16.76 -1.30 16.25
C MET A 728 15.69 -1.44 15.17
N VAL A 729 14.56 -0.75 15.31
CA VAL A 729 13.49 -0.75 14.30
C VAL A 729 14.02 -0.21 12.97
N LEU A 730 14.61 0.99 12.98
CA LEU A 730 15.17 1.64 11.79
C LEU A 730 16.30 0.81 11.18
N PHE A 731 17.14 0.20 12.02
CA PHE A 731 18.22 -0.69 11.59
C PHE A 731 17.69 -1.90 10.83
N VAL A 732 16.68 -2.59 11.37
CA VAL A 732 16.03 -3.74 10.74
C VAL A 732 15.32 -3.33 9.44
N GLU A 733 14.60 -2.19 9.42
CA GLU A 733 13.88 -1.71 8.24
C GLU A 733 14.81 -1.47 7.04
N ARG A 734 16.01 -0.90 7.26
CA ARG A 734 17.03 -0.75 6.20
C ARG A 734 17.56 -2.09 5.68
N GLY A 735 17.50 -3.14 6.51
CA GLY A 735 17.84 -4.51 6.15
C GLY A 735 16.81 -5.19 5.25
N ILE A 736 15.57 -4.68 5.20
CA ILE A 736 14.46 -5.31 4.48
C ILE A 736 14.59 -5.08 2.97
N ARG A 737 14.95 -6.15 2.24
CA ARG A 737 15.10 -6.14 0.77
C ARG A 737 14.59 -7.45 0.18
N GLY A 738 13.72 -7.34 -0.83
CA GLY A 738 13.11 -8.48 -1.51
C GLY A 738 14.11 -9.34 -2.29
N GLY A 739 13.59 -10.36 -2.98
CA GLY A 739 14.40 -11.17 -3.91
C GLY A 739 14.84 -10.36 -5.14
N PRO A 740 16.03 -10.65 -5.70
CA PRO A 740 16.46 -10.03 -6.95
C PRO A 740 15.52 -10.44 -8.09
N SER A 741 15.22 -9.50 -8.99
CA SER A 741 14.46 -9.74 -10.21
C SER A 741 15.12 -8.96 -11.34
N GLN A 742 15.74 -9.67 -12.28
CA GLN A 742 16.55 -9.06 -13.34
C GLN A 742 16.68 -9.98 -14.57
N CYS A 743 16.91 -9.36 -15.72
CA CYS A 743 17.18 -10.03 -16.99
C CYS A 743 18.64 -9.79 -17.40
N SER A 744 19.43 -10.86 -17.46
CA SER A 744 20.85 -10.82 -17.81
C SER A 744 21.07 -11.12 -19.30
N LEU A 745 20.28 -12.04 -19.88
CA LEU A 745 20.20 -12.29 -21.32
C LEU A 745 18.78 -12.04 -21.80
N ARG A 746 18.59 -11.12 -22.74
CA ARG A 746 17.26 -10.71 -23.22
C ARG A 746 16.73 -11.62 -24.33
N TYR A 747 17.62 -12.35 -24.99
CA TYR A 747 17.32 -13.37 -25.98
C TYR A 747 18.21 -14.59 -25.80
N ALA A 748 17.64 -15.79 -25.91
CA ALA A 748 18.39 -17.04 -26.02
C ALA A 748 17.58 -18.08 -26.81
N ARG A 749 18.28 -18.92 -27.59
CA ARG A 749 17.70 -20.04 -28.34
C ARG A 749 18.43 -21.32 -27.98
N ALA A 750 17.68 -22.40 -27.75
CA ALA A 750 18.22 -23.72 -27.51
C ALA A 750 18.64 -24.39 -28.82
N ASN A 751 19.75 -25.11 -28.78
CA ASN A 751 20.27 -25.93 -29.87
C ASN A 751 20.60 -27.32 -29.33
N ASN A 752 19.64 -28.24 -29.33
CA ASN A 752 19.84 -29.60 -28.85
C ASN A 752 19.00 -30.61 -29.64
N ARG A 753 19.31 -31.89 -29.51
CA ARG A 753 18.66 -33.00 -30.25
C ARG A 753 17.13 -33.07 -30.13
N HIS A 754 16.53 -32.39 -29.15
CA HIS A 754 15.09 -32.39 -28.95
C HIS A 754 14.39 -31.21 -29.66
N VAL A 755 15.13 -30.29 -30.28
CA VAL A 755 14.55 -29.21 -31.09
C VAL A 755 14.59 -29.55 -32.58
N PRO A 756 13.54 -29.24 -33.37
CA PRO A 756 13.53 -29.53 -34.82
C PRO A 756 14.61 -28.80 -35.61
N THR A 757 15.06 -27.64 -35.11
CA THR A 757 16.08 -26.78 -35.74
C THR A 757 17.50 -27.09 -35.25
N HIS A 758 17.75 -28.29 -34.74
CA HIS A 758 19.06 -28.69 -34.22
C HIS A 758 20.14 -28.63 -35.31
N ASP A 759 21.18 -27.85 -35.04
CA ASP A 759 22.37 -27.73 -35.86
C ASP A 759 23.55 -28.40 -35.14
N SER A 760 24.01 -29.54 -35.67
CA SER A 760 25.13 -30.30 -35.11
C SER A 760 26.48 -29.60 -35.27
N SER A 761 26.55 -28.52 -36.07
CA SER A 761 27.76 -27.69 -36.21
C SER A 761 27.90 -26.64 -35.10
N GLN A 762 26.82 -26.36 -34.37
CA GLN A 762 26.79 -25.41 -33.27
C GLN A 762 26.86 -26.15 -31.92
N PRO A 763 27.38 -25.51 -30.84
CA PRO A 763 27.40 -26.09 -29.51
C PRO A 763 25.99 -26.52 -29.05
N THR A 764 25.90 -27.65 -28.34
CA THR A 764 24.64 -28.12 -27.79
C THR A 764 24.23 -27.26 -26.60
N THR A 765 23.11 -26.53 -26.74
CA THR A 765 22.58 -25.64 -25.71
C THR A 765 21.18 -26.04 -25.24
N TYR A 766 20.98 -25.99 -23.92
CA TYR A 766 19.71 -26.22 -23.24
C TYR A 766 19.27 -24.95 -22.53
N LEU A 767 17.97 -24.69 -22.57
CA LEU A 767 17.33 -23.65 -21.75
C LEU A 767 16.55 -24.33 -20.62
N MET A 768 17.03 -24.16 -19.39
CA MET A 768 16.46 -24.82 -18.19
C MET A 768 15.78 -23.79 -17.29
N TYR A 769 14.60 -24.11 -16.77
CA TYR A 769 13.90 -23.25 -15.81
C TYR A 769 13.79 -23.92 -14.45
N TYR A 770 14.66 -23.50 -13.54
CA TYR A 770 14.68 -24.00 -12.18
C TYR A 770 13.96 -23.05 -11.24
N ASP A 771 13.06 -23.59 -10.42
CA ASP A 771 12.30 -22.85 -9.42
C ASP A 771 12.48 -23.51 -8.05
N VAL A 772 12.74 -22.74 -6.99
CA VAL A 772 12.87 -23.30 -5.64
C VAL A 772 11.50 -23.64 -5.09
N ASN A 773 11.29 -24.89 -4.71
CA ASN A 773 10.09 -25.31 -4.00
C ASN A 773 9.92 -24.58 -2.67
N ASN A 774 8.95 -23.67 -2.60
CA ASN A 774 8.58 -22.94 -1.38
C ASN A 774 9.81 -22.30 -0.69
N LEU A 775 10.54 -21.45 -1.43
CA LEU A 775 11.77 -20.81 -0.96
C LEU A 775 11.63 -20.16 0.42
N TYR A 776 10.60 -19.34 0.61
CA TYR A 776 10.35 -18.72 1.91
C TYR A 776 9.96 -19.74 2.98
N GLY A 777 9.25 -20.82 2.64
CA GLY A 777 8.96 -21.93 3.56
C GLY A 777 10.21 -22.66 4.03
N TRP A 778 11.20 -22.82 3.16
CA TRP A 778 12.52 -23.33 3.53
C TRP A 778 13.20 -22.36 4.52
N ALA A 779 13.29 -21.07 4.20
CA ALA A 779 13.89 -20.08 5.09
C ALA A 779 13.12 -19.94 6.43
N MET A 780 11.79 -20.09 6.40
CA MET A 780 10.94 -20.14 7.59
C MET A 780 11.18 -21.39 8.46
N SER A 781 11.81 -22.42 7.91
CA SER A 781 12.17 -23.63 8.67
C SER A 781 13.56 -23.52 9.32
N GLU A 782 14.31 -22.46 9.05
CA GLU A 782 15.62 -22.19 9.66
C GLU A 782 15.48 -21.51 11.03
N SER A 783 16.59 -21.36 11.75
CA SER A 783 16.61 -20.60 13.01
C SER A 783 16.28 -19.14 12.76
N LEU A 784 15.22 -18.65 13.40
CA LEU A 784 14.71 -17.29 13.24
C LEU A 784 14.70 -16.54 14.59
N PRO A 785 15.01 -15.23 14.58
CA PRO A 785 14.94 -14.38 15.77
C PRO A 785 13.56 -14.41 16.45
N TYR A 786 13.54 -14.36 17.78
CA TYR A 786 12.28 -14.18 18.52
C TYR A 786 12.39 -13.30 19.78
N ALA A 787 13.56 -13.18 20.43
CA ALA A 787 13.74 -12.40 21.66
C ALA A 787 15.21 -12.00 21.94
N ASN A 788 15.45 -11.32 23.07
CA ASN A 788 16.74 -10.94 23.64
C ASN A 788 17.58 -10.01 22.74
N PHE A 789 16.95 -9.00 22.16
CA PHE A 789 17.61 -8.03 21.27
C PHE A 789 18.55 -7.09 22.03
N GLN A 790 19.83 -7.09 21.68
CA GLN A 790 20.86 -6.30 22.34
C GLN A 790 21.91 -5.81 21.34
N TRP A 791 22.28 -4.53 21.42
CA TRP A 791 23.46 -4.02 20.73
C TRP A 791 24.73 -4.57 21.38
N LEU A 792 25.72 -4.96 20.57
CA LEU A 792 27.07 -5.26 21.08
C LEU A 792 27.85 -3.96 21.33
N ASP A 793 28.62 -3.92 22.42
CA ASP A 793 29.44 -2.76 22.79
C ASP A 793 30.70 -2.61 21.92
N ASP A 794 31.28 -3.73 21.48
CA ASP A 794 32.48 -3.77 20.63
C ASP A 794 32.19 -4.48 19.29
N PRO A 795 31.55 -3.78 18.34
CA PRO A 795 31.21 -4.37 17.04
C PRO A 795 32.41 -4.53 16.11
N GLU A 796 33.50 -3.76 16.28
CA GLU A 796 34.63 -3.76 15.35
C GLU A 796 35.47 -5.04 15.45
N ASN A 797 35.52 -5.67 16.63
CA ASN A 797 36.21 -6.95 16.86
C ASN A 797 35.31 -8.18 16.70
N PHE A 798 34.05 -8.01 16.27
CA PHE A 798 33.13 -9.12 16.12
C PHE A 798 33.36 -9.89 14.82
N ASP A 799 33.75 -11.17 14.94
CA ASP A 799 33.90 -12.07 13.80
C ASP A 799 32.66 -12.94 13.57
N ALA A 800 31.84 -12.51 12.61
CA ALA A 800 30.65 -13.24 12.20
C ALA A 800 30.94 -14.63 11.59
N THR A 801 32.16 -14.90 11.11
CA THR A 801 32.50 -16.18 10.46
C THR A 801 32.58 -17.35 11.43
N THR A 802 32.76 -17.06 12.73
CA THR A 802 32.83 -18.07 13.79
C THR A 802 31.47 -18.59 14.26
N VAL A 803 30.37 -17.93 13.89
CA VAL A 803 29.02 -18.25 14.39
C VAL A 803 28.43 -19.44 13.64
N PRO A 804 28.14 -20.58 14.31
CA PRO A 804 27.49 -21.72 13.67
C PRO A 804 26.06 -21.41 13.23
N ALA A 805 25.60 -22.06 12.16
CA ALA A 805 24.24 -21.86 11.63
C ALA A 805 23.13 -22.36 12.57
N ASP A 806 23.45 -23.31 13.45
CA ASP A 806 22.57 -23.91 14.45
C ASP A 806 22.69 -23.27 15.84
N SER A 807 23.47 -22.19 15.96
CA SER A 807 23.59 -21.41 17.21
C SER A 807 22.23 -20.89 17.69
N ASP A 808 21.97 -20.97 18.99
CA ASP A 808 20.79 -20.37 19.64
C ASP A 808 20.83 -18.83 19.67
N VAL A 809 21.98 -18.26 19.29
CA VAL A 809 22.22 -16.81 19.20
C VAL A 809 22.56 -16.43 17.76
N GLY A 810 21.85 -15.44 17.22
CA GLY A 810 22.06 -14.88 15.90
C GLY A 810 22.38 -13.38 15.92
N TYR A 811 22.80 -12.87 14.75
CA TYR A 811 23.25 -11.49 14.59
C TYR A 811 22.79 -10.84 13.28
N ILE A 812 22.47 -9.55 13.33
CA ILE A 812 22.33 -8.67 12.16
C ILE A 812 23.39 -7.59 12.26
N LEU A 813 24.11 -7.32 11.17
CA LEU A 813 25.29 -6.44 11.15
C LEU A 813 25.10 -5.27 10.19
N GLU A 814 25.61 -4.09 10.56
CA GLU A 814 25.91 -2.98 9.64
C GLU A 814 27.37 -3.08 9.21
N VAL A 815 27.62 -3.28 7.92
CA VAL A 815 28.98 -3.51 7.40
C VAL A 815 29.28 -2.64 6.19
N ASP A 816 30.57 -2.37 5.98
CA ASP A 816 31.10 -1.88 4.72
C ASP A 816 31.79 -3.03 3.98
N LEU A 817 31.44 -3.23 2.73
CA LEU A 817 31.95 -4.30 1.88
C LEU A 817 32.54 -3.72 0.60
N LYS A 818 33.77 -4.10 0.29
CA LYS A 818 34.38 -3.84 -1.01
C LYS A 818 34.03 -4.97 -1.97
N TYR A 819 33.64 -4.61 -3.20
CA TYR A 819 33.36 -5.51 -4.31
C TYR A 819 34.59 -5.55 -5.24
N PRO A 820 35.44 -6.58 -5.17
CA PRO A 820 36.65 -6.64 -5.98
C PRO A 820 36.35 -6.71 -7.49
N ARG A 821 37.16 -5.99 -8.29
CA ARG A 821 36.99 -5.89 -9.75
C ARG A 821 37.11 -7.25 -10.45
N ASP A 822 37.93 -8.14 -9.93
CA ASP A 822 38.13 -9.52 -10.40
C ASP A 822 36.86 -10.39 -10.28
N LEU A 823 35.92 -10.03 -9.40
CA LEU A 823 34.63 -10.72 -9.28
C LEU A 823 33.56 -10.21 -10.25
N HIS A 824 33.82 -9.14 -11.01
CA HIS A 824 32.78 -8.49 -11.81
C HIS A 824 32.21 -9.42 -12.89
N ASP A 825 33.07 -10.14 -13.62
CA ASP A 825 32.61 -11.08 -14.65
C ASP A 825 31.97 -12.32 -14.00
N ALA A 826 32.58 -12.86 -12.94
CA ALA A 826 32.09 -14.04 -12.24
C ALA A 826 30.72 -13.83 -11.58
N HIS A 827 30.44 -12.60 -11.14
CA HIS A 827 29.18 -12.24 -10.49
C HIS A 827 28.23 -11.45 -11.41
N ALA A 828 28.52 -11.33 -12.71
CA ALA A 828 27.73 -10.52 -13.63
C ALA A 828 26.25 -10.96 -13.69
N ASP A 829 26.01 -12.26 -13.67
CA ASP A 829 24.69 -12.86 -13.82
C ASP A 829 23.80 -12.72 -12.58
N LEU A 830 24.38 -12.83 -11.38
CA LEU A 830 23.67 -12.78 -10.10
C LEU A 830 24.44 -12.02 -9.00
N PRO A 831 24.64 -10.69 -9.12
CA PRO A 831 25.43 -9.93 -8.16
C PRO A 831 24.95 -10.07 -6.71
N LEU A 832 25.92 -10.04 -5.79
CA LEU A 832 25.68 -10.12 -4.34
C LEU A 832 25.19 -8.78 -3.79
N CYS A 833 24.58 -8.82 -2.60
CA CYS A 833 24.17 -7.63 -1.83
C CYS A 833 23.25 -6.66 -2.61
N PRO A 834 22.04 -7.09 -3.05
CA PRO A 834 21.10 -6.20 -3.73
C PRO A 834 20.76 -5.00 -2.84
N THR A 835 20.58 -3.82 -3.45
CA THR A 835 20.40 -2.52 -2.77
C THR A 835 19.22 -1.76 -3.37
N ARG A 836 18.46 -1.02 -2.55
CA ARG A 836 17.45 -0.08 -3.07
C ARG A 836 18.15 1.23 -3.42
N ASP A 837 18.22 1.53 -4.71
CA ASP A 837 18.86 2.75 -5.20
C ASP A 837 18.24 3.21 -6.53
N LYS A 838 18.54 4.43 -6.94
CA LYS A 838 18.08 5.01 -8.20
C LYS A 838 19.00 4.51 -9.33
N PRO A 839 18.45 3.90 -10.39
CA PRO A 839 19.25 3.61 -11.58
C PRO A 839 19.90 4.90 -12.13
N PRO A 840 21.09 4.80 -12.76
CA PRO A 840 21.72 5.95 -13.41
C PRO A 840 20.75 6.66 -14.37
N GLY A 841 20.60 7.97 -14.19
CA GLY A 841 19.70 8.80 -15.01
C GLY A 841 18.20 8.69 -14.67
N LYS A 842 17.81 7.91 -13.65
CA LYS A 842 16.41 7.79 -13.21
C LYS A 842 16.22 8.33 -11.79
N ARG A 843 15.00 8.76 -11.44
CA ARG A 843 14.68 9.36 -10.12
C ARG A 843 13.99 8.42 -9.14
N GLN A 844 13.42 7.33 -9.62
CA GLN A 844 12.73 6.35 -8.78
C GLN A 844 13.71 5.29 -8.28
N GLU A 845 13.64 4.98 -6.99
CA GLU A 845 14.40 3.88 -6.40
C GLU A 845 13.87 2.53 -6.86
N LYS A 846 14.78 1.60 -7.15
CA LYS A 846 14.51 0.21 -7.49
C LYS A 846 15.43 -0.70 -6.70
N LEU A 847 15.05 -1.96 -6.54
CA LEU A 847 15.97 -2.98 -6.04
C LEU A 847 16.93 -3.37 -7.17
N LEU A 848 18.20 -3.04 -7.00
CA LEU A 848 19.28 -3.24 -7.96
C LEU A 848 20.30 -4.24 -7.42
N ALA A 849 20.69 -5.20 -8.25
CA ALA A 849 21.86 -6.04 -7.99
C ALA A 849 23.05 -5.41 -8.72
N THR A 850 23.87 -4.65 -7.98
CA THR A 850 24.99 -3.87 -8.53
C THR A 850 26.33 -4.41 -8.05
N LEU A 851 27.38 -4.13 -8.82
CA LEU A 851 28.77 -4.47 -8.48
C LEU A 851 29.51 -3.33 -7.76
N TYR A 852 28.81 -2.29 -7.30
CA TYR A 852 29.43 -1.23 -6.51
C TYR A 852 29.83 -1.72 -5.11
N ASP A 853 30.79 -1.03 -4.50
CA ASP A 853 31.05 -1.14 -3.07
C ASP A 853 29.79 -0.83 -2.26
N LYS A 854 29.65 -1.48 -1.10
CA LYS A 854 28.49 -1.35 -0.22
C LYS A 854 28.91 -0.65 1.05
N SER A 855 28.29 0.49 1.34
CA SER A 855 28.51 1.25 2.57
C SER A 855 27.29 1.15 3.49
N ARG A 856 27.52 0.96 4.79
CA ARG A 856 26.48 0.82 5.83
C ARG A 856 25.42 -0.23 5.47
N TYR A 857 25.83 -1.31 4.82
CA TYR A 857 24.94 -2.39 4.39
C TYR A 857 24.48 -3.20 5.60
N VAL A 858 23.16 -3.32 5.79
CA VAL A 858 22.59 -4.12 6.88
C VAL A 858 22.32 -5.53 6.38
N THR A 859 22.93 -6.56 6.95
CA THR A 859 22.72 -7.96 6.52
C THR A 859 22.70 -8.94 7.68
N HIS A 860 22.08 -10.10 7.46
CA HIS A 860 22.08 -11.21 8.41
C HIS A 860 23.45 -11.93 8.42
N TYR A 861 23.90 -12.43 9.57
CA TYR A 861 25.24 -13.01 9.70
C TYR A 861 25.53 -14.15 8.69
N ARG A 862 24.55 -15.03 8.42
CA ARG A 862 24.68 -16.13 7.43
C ARG A 862 24.92 -15.62 6.01
N ASN A 863 24.29 -14.51 5.66
CA ASN A 863 24.47 -13.88 4.36
C ASN A 863 25.86 -13.27 4.26
N LEU A 864 26.31 -12.57 5.30
CA LEU A 864 27.67 -12.05 5.37
C LEU A 864 28.71 -13.17 5.22
N GLN A 865 28.56 -14.28 5.95
CA GLN A 865 29.44 -15.45 5.82
C GLN A 865 29.54 -15.94 4.37
N GLN A 866 28.40 -16.05 3.67
CA GLN A 866 28.38 -16.45 2.27
C GLN A 866 29.02 -15.40 1.36
N TYR A 867 28.80 -14.11 1.59
CA TYR A 867 29.42 -13.04 0.81
C TYR A 867 30.94 -13.07 0.90
N LEU A 868 31.48 -13.26 2.11
CA LEU A 868 32.93 -13.36 2.32
C LEU A 868 33.51 -14.63 1.68
N ARG A 869 32.79 -15.76 1.79
CA ARG A 869 33.17 -17.01 1.13
C ARG A 869 33.22 -16.86 -0.41
N LEU A 870 32.32 -16.06 -0.98
CA LEU A 870 32.26 -15.75 -2.41
C LEU A 870 33.19 -14.59 -2.81
N GLY A 871 34.10 -14.14 -1.95
CA GLY A 871 35.18 -13.22 -2.30
C GLY A 871 34.94 -11.73 -2.00
N MET A 872 33.77 -11.35 -1.47
CA MET A 872 33.55 -9.97 -0.99
C MET A 872 34.51 -9.66 0.16
N ARG A 873 35.03 -8.42 0.24
CA ARG A 873 35.98 -8.04 1.29
C ARG A 873 35.31 -7.16 2.33
N LEU A 874 35.25 -7.63 3.57
CA LEU A 874 34.80 -6.83 4.71
C LEU A 874 35.84 -5.78 5.07
N THR A 875 35.47 -4.51 5.02
CA THR A 875 36.37 -3.40 5.39
C THR A 875 36.07 -2.86 6.77
N ARG A 876 34.80 -2.88 7.20
CA ARG A 876 34.40 -2.39 8.53
C ARG A 876 33.11 -3.03 9.01
N VAL A 877 33.06 -3.38 10.30
CA VAL A 877 31.82 -3.67 11.04
C VAL A 877 31.47 -2.45 11.88
N ARG A 878 30.29 -1.86 11.65
CA ARG A 878 29.89 -0.60 12.31
C ARG A 878 29.01 -0.84 13.53
N ARG A 879 28.05 -1.76 13.42
CA ARG A 879 27.09 -2.10 14.47
C ARG A 879 26.69 -3.56 14.37
N VAL A 880 26.41 -4.19 15.51
CA VAL A 880 25.95 -5.58 15.58
C VAL A 880 24.77 -5.67 16.55
N LEU A 881 23.65 -6.20 16.06
CA LEU A 881 22.47 -6.51 16.85
C LEU A 881 22.42 -8.03 17.12
N ARG A 882 22.59 -8.42 18.37
CA ARG A 882 22.48 -9.80 18.87
C ARG A 882 21.04 -10.14 19.23
N PHE A 883 20.62 -11.39 19.01
CA PHE A 883 19.31 -11.90 19.40
C PHE A 883 19.32 -13.41 19.66
N ALA A 884 18.29 -13.90 20.38
CA ALA A 884 17.98 -15.32 20.49
C ALA A 884 17.19 -15.79 19.25
N GLN A 885 17.56 -16.96 18.71
CA GLN A 885 16.93 -17.56 17.54
C GLN A 885 16.67 -19.05 17.76
N LEU A 886 15.60 -19.56 17.16
CA LEU A 886 15.25 -20.99 17.15
C LEU A 886 14.49 -21.32 15.86
N PRO A 887 14.44 -22.58 15.41
CA PRO A 887 13.62 -22.99 14.27
C PRO A 887 12.14 -23.16 14.66
N TRP A 888 11.57 -22.18 15.38
CA TRP A 888 10.24 -22.26 15.99
C TRP A 888 9.09 -22.38 14.96
N LEU A 889 9.29 -21.89 13.74
CA LEU A 889 8.26 -21.96 12.68
C LEU A 889 8.32 -23.26 11.86
N ARG A 890 9.41 -24.05 11.98
CA ARG A 890 9.62 -25.31 11.26
C ARG A 890 8.46 -26.29 11.45
N VAL A 891 7.92 -26.40 12.66
CA VAL A 891 6.81 -27.31 12.98
C VAL A 891 5.52 -26.93 12.23
N TYR A 892 5.25 -25.63 12.09
CA TYR A 892 4.09 -25.12 11.37
C TYR A 892 4.22 -25.30 9.86
N ILE A 893 5.42 -25.06 9.30
CA ILE A 893 5.69 -25.33 7.88
C ILE A 893 5.57 -26.83 7.56
N LYS A 894 6.05 -27.70 8.46
CA LYS A 894 5.90 -29.16 8.32
C LYS A 894 4.44 -29.58 8.36
N LEU A 895 3.64 -29.03 9.28
CA LEU A 895 2.19 -29.27 9.33
C LEU A 895 1.54 -28.92 7.98
N ASN A 896 1.73 -27.69 7.49
CA ASN A 896 1.09 -27.22 6.27
C ASN A 896 1.59 -27.99 5.03
N THR A 897 2.86 -28.38 4.99
CA THR A 897 3.40 -29.22 3.92
C THR A 897 2.78 -30.63 3.94
N ALA A 898 2.58 -31.22 5.12
CA ALA A 898 1.92 -32.52 5.27
C ALA A 898 0.44 -32.43 4.85
N LEU A 899 -0.28 -31.41 5.31
CA LEU A 899 -1.67 -31.16 4.91
C LEU A 899 -1.79 -30.94 3.39
N ARG A 900 -0.89 -30.15 2.80
CA ARG A 900 -0.82 -29.92 1.34
C ARG A 900 -0.47 -31.17 0.53
N THR A 901 0.20 -32.15 1.13
CA THR A 901 0.55 -33.41 0.49
C THR A 901 -0.62 -34.40 0.55
N ARG A 902 -1.37 -34.41 1.65
CA ARG A 902 -2.57 -35.24 1.85
C ARG A 902 -3.82 -34.70 1.16
N ALA A 903 -3.88 -33.39 0.90
CA ALA A 903 -5.00 -32.72 0.24
C ALA A 903 -5.34 -33.38 -1.11
N SER A 904 -6.60 -33.78 -1.26
CA SER A 904 -7.12 -34.46 -2.45
C SER A 904 -7.59 -33.50 -3.54
N ASN A 905 -8.01 -32.28 -3.16
CA ASN A 905 -8.49 -31.25 -4.08
C ASN A 905 -7.47 -30.10 -4.24
N GLU A 906 -7.64 -29.29 -5.29
CA GLU A 906 -6.77 -28.14 -5.57
C GLU A 906 -6.96 -26.99 -4.58
N PHE A 907 -8.18 -26.77 -4.11
CA PHE A 907 -8.51 -25.76 -3.10
C PHE A 907 -7.64 -25.88 -1.85
N GLU A 908 -7.66 -27.03 -1.18
CA GLU A 908 -6.89 -27.30 0.03
C GLU A 908 -5.38 -27.15 -0.24
N ARG A 909 -4.90 -27.65 -1.40
CA ARG A 909 -3.48 -27.51 -1.79
C ARG A 909 -3.06 -26.04 -1.91
N ASN A 910 -3.93 -25.18 -2.43
CA ASN A 910 -3.69 -23.75 -2.56
C ASN A 910 -3.84 -23.01 -1.22
N LEU A 911 -4.81 -23.41 -0.39
CA LEU A 911 -5.00 -22.86 0.95
C LEU A 911 -3.75 -23.06 1.82
N TYR A 912 -3.25 -24.29 1.96
CA TYR A 912 -2.07 -24.56 2.80
C TYR A 912 -0.80 -23.87 2.29
N LYS A 913 -0.68 -23.66 0.98
CA LYS A 913 0.37 -22.82 0.39
C LYS A 913 0.21 -21.36 0.82
N LEU A 914 -1.00 -20.82 0.74
CA LEU A 914 -1.30 -19.45 1.10
C LEU A 914 -1.11 -19.18 2.59
N MET A 915 -1.43 -20.15 3.47
CA MET A 915 -1.16 -20.07 4.91
C MET A 915 0.33 -19.81 5.19
N ASN A 916 1.25 -20.53 4.54
CA ASN A 916 2.68 -20.27 4.70
C ASN A 916 3.07 -18.86 4.24
N ASN A 917 2.63 -18.46 3.05
CA ASN A 917 2.96 -17.15 2.47
C ASN A 917 2.38 -15.99 3.30
N ALA A 918 1.22 -16.18 3.90
CA ALA A 918 0.54 -15.17 4.69
C ALA A 918 1.26 -14.88 6.02
N VAL A 919 1.90 -15.88 6.66
CA VAL A 919 2.75 -15.64 7.84
C VAL A 919 3.89 -14.68 7.48
N PHE A 920 4.60 -14.97 6.39
CA PHE A 920 5.68 -14.11 5.90
C PHE A 920 5.18 -12.68 5.63
N GLY A 921 4.06 -12.53 4.91
CA GLY A 921 3.46 -11.22 4.64
C GLY A 921 3.14 -10.41 5.90
N LYS A 922 2.69 -11.05 6.99
CA LYS A 922 2.40 -10.39 8.27
C LYS A 922 3.65 -9.89 8.99
N THR A 923 4.78 -10.57 8.83
CA THR A 923 6.07 -10.09 9.37
C THR A 923 6.61 -8.88 8.62
N MET A 924 6.10 -8.62 7.42
CA MET A 924 6.55 -7.57 6.50
C MET A 924 5.60 -6.35 6.44
N GLU A 925 4.58 -6.31 7.31
CA GLU A 925 3.55 -5.27 7.32
C GLU A 925 4.14 -3.90 7.74
N ASN A 926 4.11 -2.92 6.83
CA ASN A 926 4.56 -1.55 7.12
C ASN A 926 3.42 -0.72 7.73
N VAL A 927 3.50 -0.49 9.03
CA VAL A 927 2.50 0.27 9.79
C VAL A 927 2.42 1.76 9.42
N ARG A 928 3.40 2.30 8.67
CA ARG A 928 3.38 3.69 8.18
C ARG A 928 2.44 3.89 7.00
N ASP A 929 2.20 2.85 6.21
CA ASP A 929 1.37 2.92 5.00
C ASP A 929 -0.13 2.89 5.30
N HIS A 930 -0.52 2.65 6.56
CA HIS A 930 -1.92 2.68 6.96
C HIS A 930 -2.47 4.11 6.95
N VAL A 931 -3.62 4.30 6.30
CA VAL A 931 -4.33 5.58 6.18
C VAL A 931 -5.39 5.77 7.29
N ASP A 932 -5.70 7.01 7.66
CA ASP A 932 -6.81 7.35 8.57
C ASP A 932 -7.93 8.00 7.77
N VAL A 933 -8.92 7.18 7.40
CA VAL A 933 -10.11 7.58 6.65
C VAL A 933 -11.33 7.45 7.55
N ARG A 934 -12.21 8.46 7.51
CA ARG A 934 -13.48 8.49 8.24
C ARG A 934 -14.62 8.71 7.25
N LEU A 935 -15.62 7.82 7.27
CA LEU A 935 -16.90 8.06 6.61
C LEU A 935 -17.78 8.87 7.55
N VAL A 936 -18.36 9.94 7.03
CA VAL A 936 -19.15 10.88 7.82
C VAL A 936 -20.48 11.10 7.13
N THR A 937 -21.55 11.01 7.92
CA THR A 937 -22.94 11.22 7.46
C THR A 937 -23.62 12.44 8.03
N ARG A 938 -22.92 13.23 8.85
CA ARG A 938 -23.47 14.43 9.50
C ARG A 938 -22.48 15.59 9.43
N TRP A 939 -22.99 16.80 9.23
CA TRP A 939 -22.19 18.01 9.24
C TRP A 939 -21.72 18.36 10.66
N ASP A 940 -22.66 18.43 11.60
CA ASP A 940 -22.45 18.91 12.96
C ASP A 940 -21.93 17.83 13.93
N GLY A 941 -21.47 18.29 15.09
CA GLY A 941 -21.01 17.43 16.18
C GLY A 941 -19.51 17.18 16.20
N ARG A 942 -19.02 16.63 17.32
CA ARG A 942 -17.58 16.42 17.57
C ARG A 942 -16.89 15.58 16.49
N TYR A 943 -17.63 14.66 15.86
CA TYR A 943 -17.15 13.77 14.81
C TYR A 943 -17.78 14.06 13.44
N GLY A 944 -18.53 15.16 13.32
CA GLY A 944 -19.12 15.61 12.06
C GLY A 944 -18.08 16.18 11.09
N ALA A 945 -18.50 16.39 9.85
CA ALA A 945 -17.63 16.84 8.77
C ALA A 945 -16.98 18.20 9.09
N GLU A 946 -17.72 19.12 9.74
CA GLU A 946 -17.22 20.44 10.12
C GLU A 946 -16.00 20.35 11.05
N ALA A 947 -16.11 19.52 12.09
CA ALA A 947 -15.06 19.33 13.08
C ALA A 947 -13.81 18.67 12.47
N LEU A 948 -14.01 17.71 11.55
CA LEU A 948 -12.90 17.01 10.90
C LEU A 948 -12.22 17.86 9.83
N ILE A 949 -12.97 18.59 8.99
CA ILE A 949 -12.43 19.52 7.99
C ILE A 949 -11.69 20.68 8.67
N ALA A 950 -12.17 21.17 9.82
CA ALA A 950 -11.49 22.20 10.58
C ALA A 950 -10.11 21.77 11.12
N LYS A 951 -9.80 20.47 11.18
CA LYS A 951 -8.52 19.99 11.70
C LYS A 951 -7.34 20.46 10.86
N PRO A 952 -6.20 20.80 11.50
CA PRO A 952 -4.99 21.24 10.81
C PRO A 952 -4.33 20.12 9.99
N TYR A 953 -4.54 18.86 10.39
CA TYR A 953 -4.04 17.67 9.70
C TYR A 953 -5.09 17.03 8.75
N PHE A 954 -6.14 17.77 8.40
CA PHE A 954 -7.03 17.41 7.29
C PHE A 954 -6.22 17.27 6.00
N HIS A 955 -6.26 16.10 5.36
CA HIS A 955 -5.51 15.85 4.14
C HIS A 955 -6.35 16.09 2.89
N SER A 956 -7.44 15.34 2.75
CA SER A 956 -8.29 15.33 1.56
C SER A 956 -9.73 14.89 1.93
N ARG A 957 -10.67 15.10 1.01
CA ARG A 957 -12.02 14.54 1.10
C ARG A 957 -12.49 13.98 -0.23
N SER A 958 -13.44 13.07 -0.19
CA SER A 958 -14.20 12.56 -1.35
C SER A 958 -15.68 12.60 -0.99
N VAL A 959 -16.50 13.20 -1.85
CA VAL A 959 -17.96 13.19 -1.70
C VAL A 959 -18.47 11.97 -2.45
N PHE A 960 -19.30 11.16 -1.79
CA PHE A 960 -19.94 9.98 -2.41
C PHE A 960 -21.42 10.23 -2.66
N SER A 961 -22.08 10.98 -1.79
CA SER A 961 -23.45 11.43 -1.97
C SER A 961 -23.73 12.71 -1.18
N GLU A 962 -24.94 13.24 -1.29
CA GLU A 962 -25.38 14.45 -0.56
C GLU A 962 -25.15 14.33 0.96
N ASN A 963 -25.24 13.11 1.49
CA ASN A 963 -25.14 12.82 2.92
C ASN A 963 -23.94 11.95 3.29
N LEU A 964 -23.03 11.61 2.38
CA LEU A 964 -21.88 10.76 2.70
C LEU A 964 -20.57 11.34 2.15
N VAL A 965 -19.62 11.59 3.05
CA VAL A 965 -18.28 12.10 2.71
C VAL A 965 -17.20 11.26 3.39
N ALA A 966 -16.19 10.83 2.62
CA ALA A 966 -14.94 10.32 3.15
C ALA A 966 -13.98 11.47 3.46
N ILE A 967 -13.49 11.54 4.69
CA ILE A 967 -12.46 12.49 5.12
C ILE A 967 -11.19 11.72 5.45
N GLU A 968 -10.09 12.12 4.82
CA GLU A 968 -8.76 11.57 5.07
C GLU A 968 -7.94 12.53 5.93
N LEU A 969 -7.35 11.98 6.99
CA LEU A 969 -6.56 12.71 7.98
C LEU A 969 -5.10 12.23 7.93
N ARG A 970 -4.15 13.15 8.10
CA ARG A 970 -2.75 12.78 8.31
C ARG A 970 -2.59 12.16 9.69
N ARG A 971 -1.84 11.06 9.76
CA ARG A 971 -1.53 10.40 11.03
C ARG A 971 -0.51 11.20 11.82
N LEU A 972 -0.85 11.48 13.07
CA LEU A 972 0.05 12.16 14.01
C LEU A 972 0.94 11.19 14.79
N GLU A 973 0.62 9.89 14.74
CA GLU A 973 1.35 8.84 15.44
C GLU A 973 1.32 7.48 14.72
N VAL A 974 2.40 6.72 14.86
CA VAL A 974 2.55 5.34 14.39
C VAL A 974 2.99 4.45 15.54
N LYS A 975 2.22 3.38 15.81
CA LYS A 975 2.58 2.34 16.79
C LYS A 975 3.30 1.19 16.09
N PHE A 976 4.52 0.87 16.51
CA PHE A 976 5.24 -0.32 16.05
C PHE A 976 4.91 -1.50 16.94
N ASN A 977 4.17 -2.45 16.39
CA ASN A 977 3.74 -3.66 17.11
C ASN A 977 3.89 -4.91 16.24
N LYS A 978 4.90 -4.92 15.38
CA LYS A 978 5.16 -5.98 14.39
C LYS A 978 6.56 -6.54 14.59
N SER A 979 6.71 -7.85 14.40
CA SER A 979 7.99 -8.56 14.48
C SER A 979 8.74 -8.49 13.15
N ILE A 980 9.08 -7.27 12.70
CA ILE A 980 9.69 -7.02 11.37
C ILE A 980 11.06 -7.69 11.17
N TYR A 981 11.77 -7.96 12.26
CA TYR A 981 13.06 -8.66 12.25
C TYR A 981 12.95 -10.09 11.73
N VAL A 982 11.78 -10.73 11.89
CA VAL A 982 11.51 -12.07 11.34
C VAL A 982 11.46 -12.01 9.82
N GLY A 983 10.71 -11.05 9.27
CA GLY A 983 10.56 -10.88 7.82
C GLY A 983 11.89 -10.53 7.14
N MET A 984 12.68 -9.64 7.76
CA MET A 984 14.04 -9.33 7.32
C MET A 984 14.94 -10.57 7.28
N SER A 985 14.92 -11.39 8.34
CA SER A 985 15.74 -12.61 8.43
C SER A 985 15.33 -13.64 7.39
N ILE A 986 14.02 -13.86 7.18
CA ILE A 986 13.50 -14.77 6.14
C ILE A 986 13.98 -14.32 4.74
N LEU A 987 13.89 -13.03 4.44
CA LEU A 987 14.32 -12.47 3.16
C LEU A 987 15.83 -12.57 2.92
N GLU A 988 16.64 -12.43 3.96
CA GLU A 988 18.10 -12.57 3.83
C GLU A 988 18.47 -14.05 3.69
N ILE A 989 17.99 -14.90 4.61
CA ILE A 989 18.26 -16.35 4.59
C ILE A 989 17.81 -16.97 3.27
N SER A 990 16.65 -16.57 2.71
CA SER A 990 16.18 -17.11 1.43
C SER A 990 17.16 -16.87 0.27
N LYS A 991 17.85 -15.72 0.22
CA LYS A 991 18.84 -15.44 -0.82
C LYS A 991 20.01 -16.41 -0.77
N THR A 992 20.36 -16.91 0.42
CA THR A 992 21.49 -17.84 0.58
C THR A 992 21.31 -19.11 -0.21
N ARG A 993 20.06 -19.59 -0.34
CA ARG A 993 19.71 -20.79 -1.09
C ARG A 993 19.90 -20.63 -2.60
N LEU A 994 19.56 -19.46 -3.14
CA LEU A 994 19.79 -19.15 -4.55
C LEU A 994 21.27 -19.00 -4.86
N TYR A 995 22.01 -18.29 -4.02
CA TYR A 995 23.45 -18.14 -4.18
C TYR A 995 24.18 -19.48 -4.03
N GLU A 996 23.77 -20.34 -3.10
CA GLU A 996 24.30 -21.71 -2.95
C GLU A 996 24.08 -22.51 -4.24
N PHE A 997 22.86 -22.51 -4.80
CA PHE A 997 22.58 -23.26 -6.01
C PHE A 997 23.40 -22.76 -7.21
N HIS A 998 23.50 -21.44 -7.38
CA HIS A 998 24.24 -20.88 -8.51
C HIS A 998 25.77 -21.01 -8.33
N TYR A 999 26.32 -20.48 -7.25
CA TYR A 999 27.77 -20.36 -7.07
C TYR A 999 28.44 -21.63 -6.52
N ASP A 1000 27.75 -22.42 -5.69
CA ASP A 1000 28.35 -23.61 -5.08
C ASP A 1000 28.06 -24.89 -5.89
N TYR A 1001 27.08 -24.87 -6.80
CA TYR A 1001 26.70 -26.03 -7.64
C TYR A 1001 26.80 -25.77 -9.15
N MET A 1002 26.02 -24.82 -9.70
CA MET A 1002 25.95 -24.62 -11.16
C MET A 1002 27.26 -24.10 -11.76
N VAL A 1003 27.87 -23.09 -11.14
CA VAL A 1003 29.13 -22.48 -11.62
C VAL A 1003 30.29 -23.49 -11.60
N PRO A 1004 30.54 -24.27 -10.53
CA PRO A 1004 31.58 -25.31 -10.56
C PRO A 1004 31.31 -26.41 -11.59
N LEU A 1005 30.04 -26.75 -11.82
CA LEU A 1005 29.63 -27.84 -12.72
C LEU A 1005 29.78 -27.50 -14.21
N TYR A 1006 29.50 -26.25 -14.60
CA TYR A 1006 29.48 -25.82 -15.99
C TYR A 1006 30.54 -24.76 -16.33
N ARG A 1007 31.07 -24.04 -15.34
CA ARG A 1007 32.02 -22.93 -15.48
C ARG A 1007 31.43 -21.80 -16.34
N ASP A 1008 32.15 -21.38 -17.36
CA ASP A 1008 31.79 -20.35 -18.34
C ASP A 1008 30.66 -20.78 -19.29
N ARG A 1009 30.30 -22.06 -19.31
CA ARG A 1009 29.21 -22.64 -20.12
C ARG A 1009 27.82 -22.56 -19.48
N CYS A 1010 27.67 -21.77 -18.42
CA CYS A 1010 26.40 -21.56 -17.74
C CYS A 1010 26.15 -20.08 -17.55
N ARG A 1011 25.05 -19.59 -18.13
CA ARG A 1011 24.62 -18.19 -18.04
C ARG A 1011 23.21 -18.15 -17.49
N ILE A 1012 22.93 -17.24 -16.55
CA ILE A 1012 21.55 -16.96 -16.13
C ILE A 1012 20.96 -16.00 -17.16
N ALA A 1013 19.85 -16.38 -17.79
CA ALA A 1013 19.10 -15.49 -18.65
C ALA A 1013 18.19 -14.55 -17.84
N TYR A 1014 17.49 -15.10 -16.86
CA TYR A 1014 16.52 -14.36 -16.06
C TYR A 1014 16.41 -14.92 -14.65
N THR A 1015 16.15 -14.05 -13.68
CA THR A 1015 15.79 -14.44 -12.32
C THR A 1015 14.64 -13.59 -11.82
N ASP A 1016 13.74 -14.21 -11.06
CA ASP A 1016 12.73 -13.53 -10.27
C ASP A 1016 12.53 -14.26 -8.95
N THR A 1017 13.08 -13.68 -7.88
CA THR A 1017 12.88 -14.02 -6.47
C THR A 1017 13.32 -15.42 -6.04
N ASP A 1018 12.78 -16.48 -6.62
CA ASP A 1018 13.00 -17.90 -6.32
C ASP A 1018 13.29 -18.74 -7.58
N SER A 1019 13.29 -18.10 -8.75
CA SER A 1019 13.42 -18.76 -10.03
C SER A 1019 14.66 -18.33 -10.81
N LEU A 1020 15.24 -19.25 -11.59
CA LEU A 1020 16.45 -19.10 -12.38
C LEU A 1020 16.25 -19.76 -13.75
N ILE A 1021 16.29 -18.97 -14.82
CA ILE A 1021 16.34 -19.48 -16.20
C ILE A 1021 17.80 -19.50 -16.63
N TYR A 1022 18.30 -20.68 -17.01
CA TYR A 1022 19.66 -20.89 -17.45
C TYR A 1022 19.75 -21.14 -18.95
N SER A 1023 20.79 -20.61 -19.57
CA SER A 1023 21.35 -21.10 -20.82
C SER A 1023 22.59 -21.93 -20.50
N LEU A 1024 22.53 -23.23 -20.82
CA LEU A 1024 23.56 -24.22 -20.49
C LEU A 1024 24.13 -24.80 -21.78
N GLU A 1025 25.45 -24.77 -21.94
CA GLU A 1025 26.12 -25.50 -23.02
C GLU A 1025 26.61 -26.86 -22.50
N CYS A 1026 25.93 -27.93 -22.92
CA CYS A 1026 26.24 -29.31 -22.52
C CYS A 1026 25.56 -30.35 -23.43
N GLU A 1027 26.10 -31.58 -23.44
CA GLU A 1027 25.54 -32.71 -24.21
C GLU A 1027 24.11 -33.09 -23.79
N ASP A 1028 23.87 -33.22 -22.48
CA ASP A 1028 22.54 -33.52 -21.92
C ASP A 1028 22.36 -32.94 -20.51
N ALA A 1029 21.44 -31.99 -20.38
CA ALA A 1029 21.10 -31.36 -19.10
C ALA A 1029 20.27 -32.29 -18.18
N TYR A 1030 19.40 -33.14 -18.75
CA TYR A 1030 18.50 -34.02 -18.00
C TYR A 1030 19.26 -35.22 -17.40
N GLU A 1031 20.27 -35.78 -18.09
CA GLU A 1031 21.13 -36.83 -17.51
C GLU A 1031 21.90 -36.32 -16.29
N ARG A 1032 22.42 -35.09 -16.36
CA ARG A 1032 23.07 -34.45 -15.20
C ARG A 1032 22.08 -34.26 -14.05
N MET A 1033 20.86 -33.83 -14.35
CA MET A 1033 19.81 -33.68 -13.34
C MET A 1033 19.43 -35.01 -12.69
N LYS A 1034 19.40 -36.13 -13.44
CA LYS A 1034 19.19 -37.47 -12.88
C LYS A 1034 20.30 -37.89 -11.92
N ARG A 1035 21.56 -37.63 -12.29
CA ARG A 1035 22.72 -37.96 -11.44
C ARG A 1035 22.62 -37.25 -10.08
N ASP A 1036 22.22 -35.99 -10.10
CA ASP A 1036 22.10 -35.14 -8.91
C ASP A 1036 20.65 -35.00 -8.41
N VAL A 1037 19.78 -36.00 -8.66
CA VAL A 1037 18.34 -35.93 -8.39
C VAL A 1037 17.99 -35.58 -6.93
N HIS A 1038 18.87 -35.88 -5.98
CA HIS A 1038 18.70 -35.49 -4.57
C HIS A 1038 18.60 -33.97 -4.34
N ARG A 1039 19.07 -33.15 -5.31
CA ARG A 1039 18.94 -31.68 -5.31
C ARG A 1039 17.66 -31.18 -5.98
N PHE A 1040 16.94 -32.07 -6.66
CA PHE A 1040 15.79 -31.73 -7.48
C PHE A 1040 14.50 -32.38 -6.98
N ASP A 1041 13.38 -31.68 -7.11
CA ASP A 1041 12.05 -32.26 -7.08
C ASP A 1041 11.60 -32.55 -8.51
N THR A 1042 11.43 -33.83 -8.79
CA THR A 1042 11.04 -34.38 -10.09
C THR A 1042 9.70 -35.09 -10.02
N SER A 1043 8.95 -34.92 -8.92
CA SER A 1043 7.71 -35.65 -8.66
C SER A 1043 6.57 -35.31 -9.64
N ASP A 1044 6.61 -34.10 -10.21
CA ASP A 1044 5.63 -33.57 -11.17
C ASP A 1044 5.92 -34.01 -12.62
N TYR A 1045 7.02 -34.74 -12.87
CA TYR A 1045 7.25 -35.38 -14.17
C TYR A 1045 6.22 -36.48 -14.47
N ALA A 1046 5.90 -36.67 -15.75
CA ALA A 1046 5.07 -37.77 -16.21
C ALA A 1046 5.75 -39.13 -15.95
N GLU A 1047 4.95 -40.17 -15.69
CA GLU A 1047 5.44 -41.53 -15.40
C GLU A 1047 6.28 -42.11 -16.55
N ASN A 1048 5.85 -41.87 -17.79
CA ASN A 1048 6.56 -42.26 -19.02
C ASN A 1048 7.21 -41.03 -19.70
N ASN A 1049 7.90 -40.18 -18.94
CA ASN A 1049 8.53 -39.00 -19.51
C ASN A 1049 9.69 -39.38 -20.47
N ALA A 1050 9.85 -38.60 -21.54
CA ALA A 1050 10.82 -38.85 -22.61
C ALA A 1050 12.28 -38.92 -22.14
N HIS A 1051 12.55 -38.37 -20.96
CA HIS A 1051 13.87 -38.32 -20.37
C HIS A 1051 14.11 -39.48 -19.40
N GLY A 1052 13.15 -40.34 -19.07
CA GLY A 1052 13.34 -41.40 -18.06
C GLY A 1052 13.68 -40.86 -16.65
N MET A 1053 13.15 -39.68 -16.30
CA MET A 1053 13.36 -39.03 -15.01
C MET A 1053 12.60 -39.77 -13.89
N PRO A 1054 13.26 -40.15 -12.77
CA PRO A 1054 12.58 -40.74 -11.62
C PRO A 1054 11.69 -39.71 -10.92
N ARG A 1055 10.54 -40.12 -10.38
CA ARG A 1055 9.59 -39.23 -9.68
C ARG A 1055 9.82 -39.25 -8.16
N VAL A 1056 10.66 -38.35 -7.67
CA VAL A 1056 11.06 -38.29 -6.24
C VAL A 1056 10.92 -36.89 -5.66
N ASN A 1057 11.06 -36.76 -4.33
CA ASN A 1057 11.17 -35.49 -3.60
C ASN A 1057 9.95 -34.55 -3.64
N LYS A 1058 8.73 -35.12 -3.76
CA LYS A 1058 7.47 -34.38 -3.88
C LYS A 1058 7.27 -33.27 -2.85
N LYS A 1059 7.30 -32.02 -3.32
CA LYS A 1059 7.06 -30.77 -2.58
C LYS A 1059 8.01 -30.56 -1.40
N VAL A 1060 9.22 -31.15 -1.44
CA VAL A 1060 10.22 -30.93 -0.39
C VAL A 1060 10.72 -29.48 -0.45
N PRO A 1061 10.57 -28.68 0.62
CA PRO A 1061 10.98 -27.28 0.60
C PRO A 1061 12.49 -27.09 0.39
N GLY A 1062 12.85 -26.13 -0.45
CA GLY A 1062 14.23 -25.73 -0.70
C GLY A 1062 14.98 -26.56 -1.76
N LEU A 1063 14.34 -27.55 -2.39
CA LEU A 1063 14.87 -28.20 -3.59
C LEU A 1063 14.49 -27.42 -4.85
N MET A 1064 15.30 -27.55 -5.90
CA MET A 1064 14.96 -27.00 -7.21
C MET A 1064 13.99 -27.92 -7.93
N LYS A 1065 13.01 -27.39 -8.64
CA LYS A 1065 12.21 -28.17 -9.60
C LYS A 1065 12.44 -27.62 -11.00
N ASP A 1066 12.37 -28.49 -11.98
CA ASP A 1066 12.20 -28.07 -13.37
C ASP A 1066 10.74 -27.69 -13.59
N GLU A 1067 10.48 -26.39 -13.71
CA GLU A 1067 9.14 -25.85 -13.87
C GLU A 1067 8.51 -26.24 -15.23
N ASN A 1068 9.30 -26.74 -16.18
CA ASN A 1068 8.80 -27.29 -17.43
C ASN A 1068 8.36 -28.75 -17.33
N ASN A 1069 8.63 -29.44 -16.22
CA ASN A 1069 8.34 -30.86 -16.04
C ASN A 1069 8.82 -31.73 -17.22
N GLY A 1070 10.00 -31.41 -17.78
CA GLY A 1070 10.60 -32.11 -18.92
C GLY A 1070 10.25 -31.56 -20.30
N ALA A 1071 9.35 -30.57 -20.41
CA ALA A 1071 9.10 -29.88 -21.67
C ALA A 1071 10.31 -29.03 -22.10
N ILE A 1072 10.68 -29.13 -23.38
CA ILE A 1072 11.87 -28.47 -23.92
C ILE A 1072 11.55 -27.00 -24.20
N MET A 1073 12.29 -26.09 -23.55
CA MET A 1073 12.25 -24.68 -23.91
C MET A 1073 13.11 -24.45 -25.15
N THR A 1074 12.46 -24.08 -26.26
CA THR A 1074 13.10 -23.81 -27.56
C THR A 1074 13.72 -22.42 -27.60
N GLU A 1075 13.00 -21.41 -27.13
CA GLU A 1075 13.42 -20.00 -27.15
C GLU A 1075 13.00 -19.24 -25.89
N PHE A 1076 13.78 -18.21 -25.56
CA PHE A 1076 13.53 -17.26 -24.47
C PHE A 1076 13.69 -15.82 -24.97
N VAL A 1077 12.66 -14.98 -24.77
CA VAL A 1077 12.66 -13.54 -25.11
C VAL A 1077 11.93 -12.78 -24.00
N LEU A 1078 12.63 -12.38 -22.92
CA LEU A 1078 12.01 -11.64 -21.78
C LEU A 1078 10.66 -12.26 -21.32
N GLY A 1079 10.48 -13.58 -21.52
CA GLY A 1079 9.19 -14.25 -21.69
C GLY A 1079 9.33 -15.54 -22.52
N ARG A 1080 8.32 -16.43 -22.44
CA ARG A 1080 8.28 -17.76 -23.07
C ARG A 1080 7.24 -17.82 -24.19
N ASP A 1081 7.43 -18.78 -25.10
CA ASP A 1081 6.46 -19.08 -26.17
C ASP A 1081 5.14 -19.66 -25.60
N ASP A 1082 5.22 -20.68 -24.73
CA ASP A 1082 4.05 -21.40 -24.19
C ASP A 1082 3.39 -20.77 -22.95
N THR A 1083 4.10 -19.91 -22.21
CA THR A 1083 3.59 -19.33 -20.95
C THR A 1083 3.81 -17.83 -20.89
N LYS A 1084 2.77 -17.07 -21.25
CA LYS A 1084 2.82 -15.61 -21.34
C LYS A 1084 2.30 -14.99 -20.04
N ARG A 1085 3.13 -14.20 -19.35
CA ARG A 1085 2.73 -13.44 -18.16
C ARG A 1085 3.21 -12.00 -18.28
N ILE A 1086 2.27 -11.05 -18.26
CA ILE A 1086 2.58 -9.62 -18.39
C ILE A 1086 2.00 -8.89 -17.18
N LYS A 1087 2.85 -8.13 -16.49
CA LYS A 1087 2.43 -7.39 -15.29
C LYS A 1087 1.35 -6.38 -15.64
N GLY A 1088 0.16 -6.60 -15.08
CA GLY A 1088 -0.97 -5.67 -15.16
C GLY A 1088 -1.90 -5.88 -16.37
N VAL A 1089 -1.55 -6.73 -17.33
CA VAL A 1089 -2.46 -7.13 -18.42
C VAL A 1089 -3.26 -8.36 -17.97
N LYS A 1090 -4.58 -8.38 -18.20
CA LYS A 1090 -5.44 -9.51 -17.82
C LYS A 1090 -5.03 -10.80 -18.54
N ARG A 1091 -5.15 -11.95 -17.84
CA ARG A 1091 -4.73 -13.27 -18.35
C ARG A 1091 -5.41 -13.65 -19.67
N ASN A 1092 -6.70 -13.42 -19.80
CA ASN A 1092 -7.45 -13.69 -21.03
C ASN A 1092 -6.95 -12.87 -22.23
N VAL A 1093 -6.62 -11.58 -22.02
CA VAL A 1093 -6.02 -10.72 -23.06
C VAL A 1093 -4.65 -11.24 -23.47
N VAL A 1094 -3.83 -11.65 -22.51
CA VAL A 1094 -2.51 -12.24 -22.79
C VAL A 1094 -2.65 -13.55 -23.58
N ALA A 1095 -3.59 -14.42 -23.22
CA ALA A 1095 -3.80 -15.70 -23.90
C ALA A 1095 -4.32 -15.53 -25.34
N LYS A 1096 -5.24 -14.59 -25.58
CA LYS A 1096 -5.95 -14.46 -26.87
C LYS A 1096 -5.29 -13.49 -27.85
N ARG A 1097 -4.55 -12.47 -27.40
CA ARG A 1097 -4.12 -11.34 -28.25
C ARG A 1097 -2.62 -11.11 -28.34
N ILE A 1098 -1.82 -11.80 -27.52
CA ILE A 1098 -0.38 -11.59 -27.46
C ILE A 1098 0.35 -12.82 -27.98
N THR A 1099 1.23 -12.64 -28.95
CA THR A 1099 2.05 -13.70 -29.55
C THR A 1099 3.50 -13.64 -29.05
N PHE A 1100 4.28 -14.69 -29.32
CA PHE A 1100 5.72 -14.68 -29.03
C PHE A 1100 6.47 -13.75 -30.02
N GLU A 1101 6.04 -13.70 -31.27
CA GLU A 1101 6.55 -12.80 -32.30
C GLU A 1101 6.43 -11.32 -31.88
N ASP A 1102 5.37 -10.96 -31.16
CA ASP A 1102 5.20 -9.60 -30.62
C ASP A 1102 6.34 -9.21 -29.66
N TYR A 1103 6.84 -10.15 -28.85
CA TYR A 1103 8.00 -9.93 -27.98
C TYR A 1103 9.28 -9.76 -28.79
N VAL A 1104 9.51 -10.65 -29.76
CA VAL A 1104 10.69 -10.61 -30.64
C VAL A 1104 10.72 -9.30 -31.42
N ALA A 1105 9.58 -8.89 -31.98
CA ALA A 1105 9.43 -7.63 -32.69
C ALA A 1105 9.65 -6.42 -31.77
N CYS A 1106 9.15 -6.46 -30.52
CA CYS A 1106 9.42 -5.41 -29.54
C CYS A 1106 10.92 -5.27 -29.27
N LEU A 1107 11.63 -6.39 -29.06
CA LEU A 1107 13.07 -6.40 -28.75
C LEU A 1107 13.91 -5.94 -29.95
N ARG A 1108 13.67 -6.51 -31.14
CA ARG A 1108 14.47 -6.25 -32.35
C ARG A 1108 14.18 -4.90 -32.99
N ASN A 1109 12.92 -4.46 -32.99
CA ASN A 1109 12.50 -3.23 -33.64
C ASN A 1109 12.41 -2.04 -32.68
N ALA A 1110 12.71 -2.24 -31.39
CA ALA A 1110 12.57 -1.24 -30.34
C ALA A 1110 11.17 -0.57 -30.32
N ARG A 1111 10.11 -1.36 -30.50
CA ARG A 1111 8.72 -0.88 -30.53
C ARG A 1111 7.94 -1.33 -29.32
N GLU A 1112 7.23 -0.41 -28.69
CA GLU A 1112 6.30 -0.74 -27.63
C GLU A 1112 4.99 -1.31 -28.18
N LEU A 1113 4.46 -2.34 -27.50
CA LEU A 1113 3.13 -2.89 -27.80
C LEU A 1113 2.15 -2.45 -26.73
N LYS A 1114 0.98 -1.97 -27.13
CA LYS A 1114 -0.16 -1.74 -26.25
C LYS A 1114 -1.31 -2.68 -26.59
N THR A 1115 -2.05 -3.10 -25.58
CA THR A 1115 -3.23 -3.93 -25.73
C THR A 1115 -4.42 -3.34 -24.99
N ARG A 1116 -5.63 -3.60 -25.49
CA ARG A 1116 -6.88 -3.12 -24.90
C ARG A 1116 -7.47 -4.17 -23.98
N GLN A 1117 -7.90 -3.75 -22.79
CA GLN A 1117 -8.58 -4.60 -21.81
C GLN A 1117 -9.77 -3.87 -21.20
N SER A 1118 -10.79 -4.62 -20.76
CA SER A 1118 -11.91 -4.09 -19.96
C SER A 1118 -11.74 -4.47 -18.50
N CYS A 1119 -12.07 -3.58 -17.57
CA CYS A 1119 -12.03 -3.83 -16.13
C CYS A 1119 -13.14 -3.06 -15.42
N ILE A 1120 -13.64 -3.63 -14.32
CA ILE A 1120 -14.54 -2.93 -13.41
C ILE A 1120 -13.70 -1.97 -12.57
N ARG A 1121 -14.15 -0.72 -12.45
CA ARG A 1121 -13.56 0.28 -11.56
C ARG A 1121 -14.65 1.06 -10.85
N SER A 1122 -14.42 1.32 -9.57
CA SER A 1122 -15.17 2.29 -8.79
C SER A 1122 -14.49 3.65 -8.88
N THR A 1123 -15.29 4.71 -8.96
CA THR A 1123 -14.84 6.10 -8.78
C THR A 1123 -15.97 6.84 -8.10
N LEU A 1124 -15.71 7.40 -6.91
CA LEU A 1124 -16.71 8.03 -6.05
C LEU A 1124 -17.93 7.14 -5.76
N HIS A 1125 -17.70 5.83 -5.57
CA HIS A 1125 -18.73 4.79 -5.42
C HIS A 1125 -19.63 4.55 -6.63
N GLU A 1126 -19.39 5.23 -7.76
CA GLU A 1126 -19.95 4.81 -9.04
C GLU A 1126 -19.11 3.68 -9.62
N VAL A 1127 -19.71 2.50 -9.69
CA VAL A 1127 -19.07 1.32 -10.28
C VAL A 1127 -19.37 1.29 -11.78
N ASN A 1128 -18.31 1.26 -12.58
CA ASN A 1128 -18.39 1.27 -14.04
C ASN A 1128 -17.51 0.17 -14.64
N THR A 1129 -17.95 -0.40 -15.75
CA THR A 1129 -17.05 -1.14 -16.64
C THR A 1129 -16.33 -0.17 -17.56
N VAL A 1130 -15.00 -0.22 -17.48
CA VAL A 1130 -14.08 0.71 -18.13
C VAL A 1130 -13.20 -0.06 -19.11
N SER A 1131 -13.11 0.45 -20.34
CA SER A 1131 -12.14 -0.03 -21.32
C SER A 1131 -10.88 0.82 -21.25
N GLU A 1132 -9.71 0.19 -21.17
CA GLU A 1132 -8.40 0.85 -21.10
C GLU A 1132 -7.38 0.23 -22.06
N GLN A 1133 -6.52 1.08 -22.64
CA GLN A 1133 -5.28 0.70 -23.31
C GLN A 1133 -4.16 0.55 -22.27
N LYS A 1134 -3.38 -0.52 -22.36
CA LYS A 1134 -2.28 -0.81 -21.44
C LYS A 1134 -1.03 -1.23 -22.19
N LEU A 1135 0.12 -0.73 -21.74
CA LEU A 1135 1.41 -1.16 -22.23
C LEU A 1135 1.64 -2.65 -21.92
N ALA A 1136 1.81 -3.45 -22.97
CA ALA A 1136 2.17 -4.85 -22.88
C ALA A 1136 3.69 -5.02 -22.86
N PHE A 1137 4.43 -4.42 -23.81
CA PHE A 1137 5.88 -4.56 -23.94
C PHE A 1137 6.61 -3.23 -24.03
N SER A 1138 7.83 -3.20 -23.48
CA SER A 1138 8.77 -2.10 -23.62
C SER A 1138 10.18 -2.67 -23.87
N PRO A 1139 10.96 -2.11 -24.82
CA PRO A 1139 12.31 -2.57 -25.14
C PRO A 1139 13.37 -2.02 -24.17
N HIS A 1140 12.99 -1.30 -23.11
CA HIS A 1140 13.93 -0.67 -22.18
C HIS A 1140 14.05 -1.47 -20.87
N ASP A 1141 15.29 -1.67 -20.40
CA ASP A 1141 15.59 -2.16 -19.05
C ASP A 1141 16.39 -1.08 -18.32
N ASP A 1142 15.94 -0.71 -17.12
CA ASP A 1142 16.59 0.28 -16.27
C ASP A 1142 17.23 -0.32 -15.02
N LYS A 1143 17.04 -1.62 -14.76
CA LYS A 1143 17.71 -2.29 -13.64
C LYS A 1143 19.15 -2.67 -13.97
N ARG A 1144 19.47 -2.83 -15.25
CA ARG A 1144 20.79 -3.19 -15.78
C ARG A 1144 21.12 -2.37 -17.02
N TYR A 1145 22.41 -2.28 -17.34
CA TYR A 1145 22.89 -1.61 -18.54
C TYR A 1145 22.74 -2.53 -19.76
N VAL A 1146 21.93 -2.13 -20.74
CA VAL A 1146 21.80 -2.85 -22.00
C VAL A 1146 23.01 -2.55 -22.88
N THR A 1147 23.71 -3.60 -23.34
CA THR A 1147 24.88 -3.48 -24.22
C THR A 1147 24.49 -3.06 -25.64
N SER A 1148 25.48 -2.68 -26.47
CA SER A 1148 25.24 -2.17 -27.82
C SER A 1148 24.59 -3.18 -28.78
N ASN A 1149 24.72 -4.48 -28.53
CA ASN A 1149 24.03 -5.54 -29.28
C ASN A 1149 22.53 -5.67 -28.92
N GLY A 1150 22.06 -4.99 -27.86
CA GLY A 1150 20.65 -5.00 -27.43
C GLY A 1150 20.17 -6.28 -26.76
N GLU A 1151 20.96 -7.36 -26.78
CA GLU A 1151 20.59 -8.70 -26.30
C GLU A 1151 21.19 -9.07 -24.94
N GLU A 1152 22.36 -8.52 -24.60
CA GLU A 1152 23.00 -8.76 -23.29
C GLU A 1152 22.82 -7.56 -22.34
N THR A 1153 22.95 -7.82 -21.04
CA THR A 1153 22.96 -6.75 -20.04
C THR A 1153 24.07 -6.92 -19.00
N LEU A 1154 24.65 -5.80 -18.57
CA LEU A 1154 25.64 -5.74 -17.51
C LEU A 1154 25.05 -5.11 -16.24
N PRO A 1155 25.40 -5.60 -15.04
CA PRO A 1155 24.97 -4.97 -13.81
C PRO A 1155 25.68 -3.61 -13.64
N TRP A 1156 24.97 -2.63 -13.10
CA TRP A 1156 25.57 -1.32 -12.80
C TRP A 1156 26.80 -1.47 -11.88
N GLY A 1157 27.90 -0.80 -12.23
CA GLY A 1157 29.21 -0.95 -11.58
C GLY A 1157 30.16 -1.93 -12.28
N HIS A 1158 29.72 -2.65 -13.31
CA HIS A 1158 30.62 -3.50 -14.10
C HIS A 1158 31.69 -2.66 -14.82
N TYR A 1159 32.95 -3.13 -14.84
CA TYR A 1159 34.09 -2.34 -15.36
C TYR A 1159 34.03 -2.13 -16.89
N LYS A 1160 33.22 -2.93 -17.59
CA LYS A 1160 32.95 -2.82 -19.03
C LYS A 1160 31.92 -1.73 -19.38
N ILE A 1161 31.24 -1.15 -18.39
CA ILE A 1161 30.26 -0.07 -18.63
C ILE A 1161 31.03 1.25 -18.85
N PRO A 1162 30.83 1.95 -19.98
CA PRO A 1162 31.51 3.22 -20.21
C PRO A 1162 31.15 4.29 -19.15
N LEU A 1163 32.17 5.01 -18.65
CA LEU A 1163 32.04 6.01 -17.59
C LEU A 1163 30.98 7.10 -17.85
N ARG A 1164 30.74 7.45 -19.13
CA ARG A 1164 29.69 8.40 -19.54
C ARG A 1164 28.28 8.01 -19.10
N PHE A 1165 28.01 6.72 -18.93
CA PHE A 1165 26.71 6.20 -18.47
C PHE A 1165 26.63 6.07 -16.95
N ILE A 1166 27.77 6.09 -16.26
CA ILE A 1166 27.86 6.07 -14.79
C ILE A 1166 27.66 7.49 -14.23
N TYR A 1167 28.16 8.51 -14.93
CA TYR A 1167 28.05 9.93 -14.53
C TYR A 1167 27.37 10.83 -15.58
N PRO A 1168 26.06 10.64 -15.86
CA PRO A 1168 25.36 11.36 -16.94
C PRO A 1168 25.26 12.89 -16.72
N ARG A 1169 25.39 13.38 -15.48
CA ARG A 1169 25.41 14.83 -15.16
C ARG A 1169 26.66 15.54 -15.69
N ILE A 1170 27.80 14.84 -15.76
CA ILE A 1170 29.08 15.42 -16.15
C ILE A 1170 29.05 15.76 -17.64
N VAL A 1171 28.55 14.85 -18.48
CA VAL A 1171 28.50 15.01 -19.94
C VAL A 1171 27.54 16.13 -20.39
N ARG A 1172 26.40 16.31 -19.71
CA ARG A 1172 25.45 17.40 -20.06
C ARG A 1172 26.01 18.80 -19.76
N THR A 1173 26.84 18.93 -18.72
CA THR A 1173 27.37 20.24 -18.29
C THR A 1173 28.41 20.75 -19.29
N VAL A 1174 29.25 19.86 -19.84
CA VAL A 1174 30.25 20.19 -20.87
C VAL A 1174 29.61 20.53 -22.23
N HIS A 1175 28.47 19.92 -22.56
CA HIS A 1175 27.81 20.15 -23.85
C HIS A 1175 26.99 21.46 -23.95
N SER A 1176 26.63 22.09 -22.83
CA SER A 1176 25.63 23.16 -22.83
C SER A 1176 26.15 24.60 -22.74
N GLN A 1177 27.44 24.84 -22.46
CA GLN A 1177 28.00 26.21 -22.36
C GLN A 1177 29.50 26.29 -22.73
N PRO A 1178 29.95 27.35 -23.42
CA PRO A 1178 31.38 27.69 -23.46
C PRO A 1178 31.78 28.24 -22.09
N LEU A 1179 32.35 27.37 -21.25
CA LEU A 1179 32.80 27.76 -19.90
C LEU A 1179 34.16 28.50 -19.98
N HIS A 1180 34.26 29.60 -19.23
CA HIS A 1180 35.49 30.37 -19.06
C HIS A 1180 36.56 29.53 -18.31
N GLU A 1181 37.85 29.67 -18.65
CA GLU A 1181 38.97 28.86 -18.12
C GLU A 1181 39.00 28.70 -16.58
N ARG A 1182 38.53 29.69 -15.81
CA ARG A 1182 38.47 29.62 -14.34
C ARG A 1182 37.39 28.68 -13.80
N SER A 1183 36.32 28.44 -14.55
CA SER A 1183 35.23 27.55 -14.15
C SER A 1183 35.57 26.08 -14.35
N ILE A 1184 36.44 25.76 -15.32
CA ILE A 1184 36.92 24.40 -15.59
C ILE A 1184 37.82 23.91 -14.45
N ALA A 1185 38.68 24.78 -13.91
CA ALA A 1185 39.54 24.45 -12.78
C ALA A 1185 38.73 24.16 -11.50
N ALA A 1186 37.67 24.94 -11.22
CA ALA A 1186 36.80 24.72 -10.07
C ALA A 1186 35.97 23.42 -10.22
N LEU A 1187 35.43 23.16 -11.42
CA LEU A 1187 34.75 21.90 -11.74
C LEU A 1187 35.68 20.69 -11.65
N ALA A 1188 36.95 20.83 -12.06
CA ALA A 1188 37.96 19.78 -11.92
C ALA A 1188 38.33 19.52 -10.44
N GLN A 1189 38.36 20.57 -9.62
CA GLN A 1189 38.67 20.46 -8.19
C GLN A 1189 37.53 19.79 -7.41
N ASP A 1190 36.27 20.09 -7.74
CA ASP A 1190 35.10 19.36 -7.23
C ASP A 1190 35.05 17.92 -7.78
N PHE A 1191 35.42 17.71 -9.04
CA PHE A 1191 35.52 16.40 -9.70
C PHE A 1191 36.50 15.44 -9.02
N PHE A 1192 37.67 15.91 -8.58
CA PHE A 1192 38.64 15.07 -7.86
C PHE A 1192 38.36 14.91 -6.36
N HIS A 1193 37.43 15.69 -5.79
CA HIS A 1193 37.00 15.51 -4.40
C HIS A 1193 35.85 14.50 -4.24
N GLU A 1194 35.03 14.29 -5.29
CA GLU A 1194 33.94 13.31 -5.30
C GLU A 1194 34.34 11.90 -5.75
N ILE A 1195 35.49 11.73 -6.41
CA ILE A 1195 35.87 10.45 -7.02
C ILE A 1195 37.28 10.01 -6.57
N ASP A 1196 37.35 8.96 -5.75
CA ASP A 1196 38.59 8.31 -5.32
C ASP A 1196 39.10 7.39 -6.46
N VAL A 1197 39.57 7.99 -7.56
CA VAL A 1197 40.07 7.27 -8.74
C VAL A 1197 41.59 7.22 -8.75
N GLY A 1198 42.16 6.03 -9.00
CA GLY A 1198 43.59 5.88 -9.29
C GLY A 1198 44.01 6.63 -10.56
N ILE A 1199 45.28 7.06 -10.59
CA ILE A 1199 45.88 7.88 -11.66
C ILE A 1199 45.70 7.27 -13.06
N GLU A 1200 45.67 5.93 -13.19
CA GLU A 1200 45.52 5.23 -14.48
C GLU A 1200 44.14 5.42 -15.12
N ASP A 1201 43.06 5.43 -14.33
CA ASP A 1201 41.69 5.60 -14.84
C ASP A 1201 41.40 7.08 -15.17
N ALA A 1202 42.04 8.02 -14.47
CA ALA A 1202 41.98 9.45 -14.81
C ALA A 1202 42.68 9.76 -16.15
N GLN A 1203 43.76 9.03 -16.48
CA GLN A 1203 44.43 9.14 -17.77
C GLN A 1203 43.56 8.65 -18.93
N GLN A 1204 42.73 7.61 -18.74
CA GLN A 1204 41.79 7.14 -19.75
C GLN A 1204 40.67 8.16 -20.05
N LEU A 1205 40.16 8.85 -19.04
CA LEU A 1205 39.16 9.92 -19.18
C LEU A 1205 39.66 11.08 -20.06
N VAL A 1206 40.93 11.48 -19.89
CA VAL A 1206 41.55 12.57 -20.66
C VAL A 1206 41.89 12.13 -22.09
N PHE A 1207 42.30 10.88 -22.30
CA PHE A 1207 42.66 10.38 -23.63
C PHE A 1207 41.46 10.17 -24.55
N VAL A 1208 40.32 9.70 -24.03
CA VAL A 1208 39.12 9.41 -24.84
C VAL A 1208 38.45 10.68 -25.39
N GLU A 1209 38.57 11.83 -24.72
CA GLU A 1209 38.04 13.10 -25.26
C GLU A 1209 38.99 13.78 -26.28
N SER A 1210 40.27 13.41 -26.29
CA SER A 1210 41.28 14.00 -27.20
C SER A 1210 41.14 13.55 -28.66
N SER A 1211 40.43 12.44 -28.94
CA SER A 1211 40.21 11.95 -30.31
C SER A 1211 39.13 12.73 -31.09
N GLY A 1212 38.50 13.75 -30.49
CA GLY A 1212 37.44 14.55 -31.13
C GLY A 1212 37.54 16.07 -30.97
N TYR A 1213 38.41 16.60 -30.10
CA TYR A 1213 38.46 18.03 -29.78
C TYR A 1213 39.88 18.57 -29.65
N ARG A 1214 40.18 19.69 -30.33
CA ARG A 1214 41.45 20.43 -30.19
C ARG A 1214 41.38 21.34 -28.96
N PHE A 1215 41.93 20.93 -27.83
CA PHE A 1215 42.27 21.85 -26.74
C PHE A 1215 43.55 22.62 -27.09
N SER A 1216 43.69 23.87 -26.61
CA SER A 1216 44.95 24.60 -26.73
C SER A 1216 46.00 24.00 -25.80
N ALA A 1217 47.28 23.99 -26.21
CA ALA A 1217 48.38 23.42 -25.42
C ALA A 1217 48.48 24.00 -24.00
N ASN A 1218 47.98 25.23 -23.78
CA ASN A 1218 47.94 25.88 -22.47
C ASN A 1218 46.96 25.24 -21.47
N VAL A 1219 45.80 24.76 -21.93
CA VAL A 1219 44.81 24.10 -21.05
C VAL A 1219 45.35 22.76 -20.57
N PHE A 1220 46.05 22.03 -21.43
CA PHE A 1220 46.69 20.75 -21.10
C PHE A 1220 47.83 20.93 -20.07
N GLN A 1221 48.63 22.01 -20.22
CA GLN A 1221 49.69 22.35 -19.27
C GLN A 1221 49.15 22.71 -17.88
N GLN A 1222 47.99 23.39 -17.80
CA GLN A 1222 47.38 23.77 -16.53
C GLN A 1222 46.72 22.60 -15.79
N ILE A 1223 46.07 21.67 -16.49
CA ILE A 1223 45.55 20.43 -15.90
C ILE A 1223 46.71 19.61 -15.32
N ARG A 1224 47.82 19.48 -16.06
CA ARG A 1224 49.03 18.79 -15.60
C ARG A 1224 49.66 19.47 -14.37
N ASN A 1225 49.71 20.80 -14.34
CA ASN A 1225 50.28 21.56 -13.23
C ASN A 1225 49.38 21.57 -11.98
N GLY A 1226 48.06 21.40 -12.12
CA GLY A 1226 47.13 21.26 -11.00
C GLY A 1226 47.19 19.89 -10.31
N ILE A 1227 47.61 18.84 -11.03
CA ILE A 1227 47.78 17.47 -10.51
C ILE A 1227 49.07 17.32 -9.69
N GLY A 1228 50.12 18.09 -10.03
CA GLY A 1228 51.46 18.00 -9.41
C GLY A 1228 51.51 18.15 -7.88
N PRO A 1229 50.74 19.05 -7.22
CA PRO A 1229 50.85 19.27 -5.78
C PRO A 1229 50.02 18.32 -4.91
N LEU A 1230 49.04 17.59 -5.47
CA LEU A 1230 48.08 16.80 -4.69
C LEU A 1230 48.48 15.32 -4.49
N TYR A 1231 49.52 14.81 -5.17
CA TYR A 1231 49.91 13.39 -5.10
C TYR A 1231 51.41 13.11 -4.95
N PHE A 1232 52.30 14.09 -5.02
CA PHE A 1232 53.75 13.88 -4.81
C PHE A 1232 54.18 14.16 -3.37
N GLY A 1233 53.69 13.32 -2.44
CA GLY A 1233 54.19 13.24 -1.06
C GLY A 1233 55.11 12.04 -0.79
N TYR A 1234 55.12 11.02 -1.66
CA TYR A 1234 55.86 9.78 -1.44
C TYR A 1234 56.32 9.16 -2.77
N ALA A 1235 57.47 9.60 -3.30
CA ALA A 1235 58.31 8.82 -4.22
C ALA A 1235 59.66 9.53 -4.40
N LYS A 1236 60.60 9.27 -3.48
CA LYS A 1236 62.01 9.20 -3.88
C LYS A 1236 62.22 7.84 -4.53
N ASP A 1237 62.96 7.83 -5.62
CA ASP A 1237 63.49 6.67 -6.33
C ASP A 1237 62.51 5.93 -7.25
N LEU A 1238 62.31 6.47 -8.45
CA LEU A 1238 62.23 5.66 -9.67
C LEU A 1238 62.53 6.53 -10.89
N GLN A 1239 63.80 6.51 -11.31
CA GLN A 1239 64.18 6.82 -12.69
C GLN A 1239 63.58 5.74 -13.58
N LEU A 1240 62.90 6.12 -14.67
CA LEU A 1240 62.96 5.41 -15.94
C LEU A 1240 62.52 6.37 -17.04
N GLY A 1241 63.37 6.46 -18.07
CA GLY A 1241 63.24 7.38 -19.19
C GLY A 1241 62.52 6.77 -20.39
N VAL A 1242 62.00 7.70 -21.18
CA VAL A 1242 61.44 7.66 -22.55
C VAL A 1242 60.13 6.90 -22.72
#